data_AF-A0A7U9RNE8-F1
#
_entry.id   AF-A0A7U9RNE8-F1
#
_cell.length_a   1.000
_cell.length_b   1.000
_cell.length_c   1.000
_cell.angle_alpha   90.00
_cell.angle_beta   90.00
_cell.angle_gamma   90.00
#
_symmetry.space_group_name_H-M   'P 1'
#
loop_
_entity.id
_entity.type
_entity.pdbx_description
1 polymer ?
#
loop_
_entity_poly.entity_id
_entity_poly.type
_entity_poly.pdbx_seq_one_letter_code
_entity_poly.pdbx_strand_id
1 'polypeptide(L)'
;MEHANKYEKSYFLPPVCTYDWVKKDAITAPPIWCSVDLRDGNQALIEPMSLEEKLHFFEMLVDIGFKEIEVGFPAASETEYEFMRALIERNMIPEDVTVQVLTQAREHIIQKTFEAVKGAPHAVIHLYNSTSVAQREQVFKKTKEEIKKIATDGAELLKKLAEETDGNFSFEYSPESFHGTEVDYAVDVCNAVLDIWQPTADKKAIINIPTTVENAMPHVFATQVEYIHKNLKYRDAVVLSVHPHNDRGCGVCDAEFSILAGADRVEGTLFGNGERTGNVDLITVAMNMYSHGVDPKLDFSNMPEIRENYELFTRMKVHERQPYSGDLVFTAFSGSHQDAIAKGMQWREEKQTDKWTVPYLPVDPKDVGRNYDADVIRINSQSGKGGVNYILKQNYGISLPYAMREEVGYLVKDVSDQEHKVLTPQWVYDIFYENYVDNMPLFQISECHFKQVNGIMAEAVIACGDKKTTVTANGNGRLDAVSNTIKQYFSVSYQLSDYEEHALTKGSSSKAIAYVSVTCNGEKFWGVGMDDDIIKASIHALCVSVNKLPQIQSNEAYQDERMMEILNYIQANYQAIALGDVAEHFHLSEPYLSKYIHEKSGKTFGDILINIRLKKAKTLLRNGNMTVENVAMAVGYPNVEHFNRIFKKKMGMTPVQCRKGGL
;
A
#
# COMPACT_ATOMS: atom_id res chain seq x y z
N MET A 1 -4.62 -10.01 -40.71
CA MET A 1 -3.59 -9.02 -41.10
C MET A 1 -2.82 -9.59 -42.29
N GLU A 2 -3.04 -9.09 -43.51
CA GLU A 2 -2.38 -9.58 -44.74
C GLU A 2 -0.84 -9.50 -44.69
N HIS A 3 -0.29 -8.64 -43.83
CA HIS A 3 1.16 -8.51 -43.64
C HIS A 3 1.80 -9.67 -42.87
N ALA A 4 1.03 -10.57 -42.24
CA ALA A 4 1.59 -11.72 -41.51
C ALA A 4 2.45 -12.62 -42.41
N ASN A 5 2.11 -12.72 -43.71
CA ASN A 5 2.85 -13.52 -44.69
C ASN A 5 4.26 -12.97 -45.02
N LYS A 6 4.64 -11.80 -44.50
CA LYS A 6 6.00 -11.24 -44.64
C LYS A 6 7.00 -11.84 -43.66
N TYR A 7 6.52 -12.57 -42.65
CA TYR A 7 7.33 -13.04 -41.53
C TYR A 7 7.39 -14.56 -41.51
N GLU A 8 8.55 -15.09 -41.16
CA GLU A 8 8.80 -16.51 -40.94
C GLU A 8 9.62 -16.72 -39.67
N LYS A 9 9.76 -17.98 -39.23
CA LYS A 9 10.62 -18.31 -38.09
C LYS A 9 12.08 -18.04 -38.47
N SER A 10 12.71 -17.10 -37.79
CA SER A 10 14.11 -16.69 -38.00
C SER A 10 15.07 -17.27 -36.96
N TYR A 11 14.73 -18.43 -36.40
CA TYR A 11 15.55 -19.17 -35.43
C TYR A 11 15.76 -20.62 -35.85
N PHE A 12 16.81 -21.25 -35.31
CA PHE A 12 17.19 -22.62 -35.64
C PHE A 12 17.08 -23.55 -34.44
N LEU A 13 16.41 -24.71 -34.61
CA LEU A 13 16.45 -25.74 -33.58
C LEU A 13 17.79 -26.48 -33.59
N PRO A 14 18.26 -26.98 -32.44
CA PRO A 14 19.43 -27.86 -32.42
C PRO A 14 19.23 -29.12 -33.26
N PRO A 15 20.30 -29.73 -33.80
CA PRO A 15 20.21 -31.01 -34.51
C PRO A 15 19.60 -32.14 -33.65
N VAL A 16 19.85 -32.10 -32.34
CA VAL A 16 19.27 -33.01 -31.35
C VAL A 16 18.72 -32.18 -30.20
N CYS A 17 17.40 -32.21 -30.02
CA CYS A 17 16.75 -31.54 -28.89
C CYS A 17 16.75 -32.46 -27.66
N THR A 18 17.19 -31.92 -26.53
CA THR A 18 16.98 -32.52 -25.21
C THR A 18 16.10 -31.60 -24.36
N TYR A 19 15.57 -32.13 -23.25
CA TYR A 19 14.64 -31.41 -22.38
C TYR A 19 14.87 -31.74 -20.90
N ASP A 20 16.12 -31.95 -20.46
CA ASP A 20 16.37 -32.32 -19.06
C ASP A 20 16.07 -31.16 -18.11
N TRP A 21 16.19 -29.92 -18.59
CA TRP A 21 15.82 -28.72 -17.86
C TRP A 21 14.34 -28.70 -17.42
N VAL A 22 13.43 -29.28 -18.22
CA VAL A 22 11.99 -29.37 -17.92
C VAL A 22 11.71 -30.24 -16.69
N LYS A 23 12.65 -31.11 -16.30
CA LYS A 23 12.52 -31.97 -15.12
C LYS A 23 12.85 -31.23 -13.82
N LYS A 24 13.39 -30.01 -13.90
CA LYS A 24 13.69 -29.14 -12.75
C LYS A 24 12.50 -28.19 -12.55
N ASP A 25 12.02 -28.07 -11.32
CA ASP A 25 10.87 -27.24 -10.95
C ASP A 25 11.26 -25.84 -10.47
N ALA A 26 12.48 -25.66 -9.98
CA ALA A 26 13.00 -24.37 -9.51
C ALA A 26 14.52 -24.25 -9.66
N ILE A 27 15.00 -23.01 -9.69
CA ILE A 27 16.41 -22.66 -9.51
C ILE A 27 16.74 -22.82 -8.01
N THR A 28 17.88 -23.41 -7.69
CA THR A 28 18.27 -23.74 -6.30
C THR A 28 19.53 -23.02 -5.81
N ALA A 29 20.24 -22.34 -6.71
CA ALA A 29 21.40 -21.52 -6.42
C ALA A 29 21.45 -20.36 -7.43
N PRO A 30 21.94 -19.18 -7.04
CA PRO A 30 22.08 -18.06 -7.96
C PRO A 30 23.13 -18.36 -9.04
N PRO A 31 22.95 -17.83 -10.27
CA PRO A 31 24.01 -17.81 -11.27
C PRO A 31 25.11 -16.82 -10.85
N ILE A 32 26.21 -16.82 -11.59
CA ILE A 32 27.11 -15.67 -11.61
C ILE A 32 26.37 -14.51 -12.26
N TRP A 33 26.32 -13.37 -11.60
CA TRP A 33 25.69 -12.15 -12.12
C TRP A 33 26.72 -11.25 -12.76
N CYS A 34 26.47 -10.84 -14.00
CA CYS A 34 27.21 -9.76 -14.63
C CYS A 34 26.27 -8.61 -14.99
N SER A 35 26.48 -7.46 -14.36
CA SER A 35 25.79 -6.24 -14.74
C SER A 35 26.45 -5.67 -16.00
N VAL A 36 25.64 -5.41 -17.02
CA VAL A 36 26.08 -4.72 -18.25
C VAL A 36 25.49 -3.30 -18.35
N ASP A 37 25.03 -2.73 -17.24
CA ASP A 37 24.40 -1.40 -17.17
C ASP A 37 25.32 -0.29 -17.72
N LEU A 38 26.61 -0.36 -17.41
CA LEU A 38 27.60 0.67 -17.77
C LEU A 38 28.07 0.61 -19.23
N ARG A 39 27.79 -0.50 -19.94
CA ARG A 39 28.05 -0.65 -21.38
C ARG A 39 26.77 -0.71 -22.18
N ASP A 40 26.00 -1.79 -22.06
CA ASP A 40 24.83 -2.02 -22.89
C ASP A 40 23.64 -1.15 -22.48
N GLY A 41 23.45 -0.96 -21.17
CA GLY A 41 22.49 -0.01 -20.65
C GLY A 41 22.82 1.42 -21.09
N ASN A 42 24.07 1.84 -20.92
CA ASN A 42 24.53 3.19 -21.23
C ASN A 42 24.41 3.55 -22.72
N GLN A 43 24.79 2.66 -23.63
CA GLN A 43 24.74 2.95 -25.08
C GLN A 43 23.31 3.12 -25.60
N ALA A 44 22.33 2.53 -24.91
CA ALA A 44 20.92 2.61 -25.25
C ALA A 44 20.23 3.89 -24.74
N LEU A 45 20.92 4.69 -23.93
CA LEU A 45 20.38 5.95 -23.43
C LEU A 45 20.37 7.03 -24.54
N ILE A 46 19.32 7.85 -24.54
CA ILE A 46 19.25 9.03 -25.40
C ILE A 46 20.38 10.01 -25.04
N GLU A 47 20.61 10.19 -23.74
CA GLU A 47 21.69 10.98 -23.17
C GLU A 47 22.59 10.04 -22.34
N PRO A 48 23.74 9.61 -22.88
CA PRO A 48 24.67 8.73 -22.17
C PRO A 48 25.18 9.36 -20.87
N MET A 49 25.54 8.51 -19.91
CA MET A 49 26.12 8.93 -18.64
C MET A 49 27.45 9.65 -18.83
N SER A 50 27.66 10.71 -18.06
CA SER A 50 28.96 11.35 -17.87
C SER A 50 29.93 10.43 -17.09
N LEU A 51 31.22 10.75 -17.10
CA LEU A 51 32.24 10.00 -16.36
C LEU A 51 31.90 9.88 -14.87
N GLU A 52 31.50 10.97 -14.22
CA GLU A 52 31.17 10.96 -12.78
C GLU A 52 29.89 10.19 -12.49
N GLU A 53 28.88 10.23 -13.37
CA GLU A 53 27.67 9.39 -13.22
C GLU A 53 28.01 7.90 -13.35
N LYS A 54 28.90 7.54 -14.30
CA LYS A 54 29.37 6.15 -14.44
C LYS A 54 30.12 5.66 -13.20
N LEU A 55 30.95 6.50 -12.59
CA LEU A 55 31.69 6.15 -11.38
C LEU A 55 30.73 5.89 -10.20
N HIS A 56 29.75 6.76 -9.97
CA HIS A 56 28.75 6.54 -8.91
C HIS A 56 27.84 5.34 -9.22
N PHE A 57 27.48 5.11 -10.48
CA PHE A 57 26.71 3.92 -10.85
C PHE A 57 27.53 2.64 -10.61
N PHE A 58 28.83 2.63 -10.93
CA PHE A 58 29.73 1.52 -10.62
C PHE A 58 29.76 1.21 -9.12
N GLU A 59 29.91 2.23 -8.27
CA GLU A 59 29.86 2.08 -6.81
C GLU A 59 28.52 1.48 -6.36
N MET A 60 27.40 1.97 -6.88
CA MET A 60 26.08 1.41 -6.58
C MET A 60 25.98 -0.08 -6.96
N LEU A 61 26.52 -0.50 -8.11
CA LEU A 61 26.53 -1.91 -8.51
C LEU A 61 27.40 -2.78 -7.58
N VAL A 62 28.54 -2.26 -7.15
CA VAL A 62 29.41 -2.92 -6.16
C VAL A 62 28.68 -3.07 -4.82
N ASP A 63 28.00 -2.01 -4.36
CA ASP A 63 27.24 -2.00 -3.10
C ASP A 63 26.06 -2.97 -3.12
N ILE A 64 25.35 -3.08 -4.26
CA ILE A 64 24.32 -4.12 -4.47
C ILE A 64 24.91 -5.52 -4.37
N GLY A 65 26.21 -5.70 -4.68
CA GLY A 65 26.93 -6.96 -4.52
C GLY A 65 27.34 -7.63 -5.83
N PHE A 66 27.25 -6.96 -6.98
CA PHE A 66 27.76 -7.50 -8.24
C PHE A 66 29.27 -7.76 -8.16
N LYS A 67 29.70 -8.93 -8.64
CA LYS A 67 31.10 -9.34 -8.69
C LYS A 67 31.70 -9.32 -10.10
N GLU A 68 30.84 -9.26 -11.11
CA GLU A 68 31.23 -9.01 -12.49
C GLU A 68 30.44 -7.82 -13.05
N ILE A 69 31.15 -6.84 -13.61
CA ILE A 69 30.55 -5.61 -14.12
C ILE A 69 31.19 -5.25 -15.46
N GLU A 70 30.40 -5.19 -16.53
CA GLU A 70 30.86 -4.72 -17.83
C GLU A 70 30.88 -3.19 -17.87
N VAL A 71 32.08 -2.63 -17.79
CA VAL A 71 32.30 -1.20 -17.57
C VAL A 71 32.38 -0.38 -18.85
N GLY A 72 32.39 -1.01 -20.03
CA GLY A 72 32.31 -0.26 -21.28
C GLY A 72 32.88 -0.95 -22.52
N PHE A 73 32.91 -0.17 -23.60
CA PHE A 73 33.62 -0.48 -24.83
C PHE A 73 34.73 0.59 -25.00
N PRO A 74 35.89 0.44 -24.35
CA PRO A 74 36.90 1.50 -24.23
C PRO A 74 37.52 1.92 -25.58
N ALA A 75 37.50 1.05 -26.59
CA ALA A 75 37.98 1.40 -27.91
C ALA A 75 36.95 2.15 -28.77
N ALA A 76 35.67 2.20 -28.36
CA ALA A 76 34.60 2.85 -29.12
C ALA A 76 34.49 4.37 -28.87
N SER A 77 34.81 4.84 -27.67
CA SER A 77 34.81 6.28 -27.36
C SER A 77 35.84 6.65 -26.29
N GLU A 78 36.23 7.93 -26.25
CA GLU A 78 37.19 8.42 -25.27
C GLU A 78 36.66 8.36 -23.83
N THR A 79 35.36 8.64 -23.63
CA THR A 79 34.73 8.57 -22.31
C THR A 79 34.77 7.16 -21.72
N GLU A 80 34.57 6.12 -22.55
CA GLU A 80 34.69 4.73 -22.11
C GLU A 80 36.14 4.36 -21.75
N TYR A 81 37.11 4.89 -22.49
CA TYR A 81 38.53 4.72 -22.20
C TYR A 81 38.89 5.39 -20.87
N GLU A 82 38.55 6.67 -20.71
CA GLU A 82 38.80 7.44 -19.48
C GLU A 82 38.13 6.82 -18.26
N PHE A 83 36.92 6.26 -18.42
CA PHE A 83 36.23 5.56 -17.33
C PHE A 83 37.00 4.32 -16.87
N MET A 84 37.42 3.45 -17.81
CA MET A 84 38.24 2.29 -17.48
C MET A 84 39.57 2.70 -16.82
N ARG A 85 40.23 3.76 -17.32
CA ARG A 85 41.45 4.30 -16.71
C ARG A 85 41.20 4.83 -15.30
N ALA A 86 40.12 5.57 -15.09
CA ALA A 86 39.77 6.11 -13.79
C ALA A 86 39.54 5.01 -12.75
N LEU A 87 38.84 3.92 -13.11
CA LEU A 87 38.62 2.79 -12.20
C LEU A 87 39.93 2.15 -11.72
N ILE A 88 40.91 1.99 -12.62
CA ILE A 88 42.24 1.44 -12.27
C ILE A 88 43.06 2.46 -11.47
N GLU A 89 43.22 3.66 -11.99
CA GLU A 89 44.17 4.66 -11.47
C GLU A 89 43.72 5.24 -10.12
N ARG A 90 42.41 5.28 -9.87
CA ARG A 90 41.84 5.69 -8.58
C ARG A 90 41.65 4.50 -7.62
N ASN A 91 42.06 3.28 -8.00
CA ASN A 91 41.93 2.05 -7.22
C ASN A 91 40.49 1.80 -6.74
N MET A 92 39.53 1.92 -7.66
CA MET A 92 38.10 1.80 -7.35
C MET A 92 37.55 0.39 -7.52
N ILE A 93 38.31 -0.54 -8.12
CA ILE A 93 37.88 -1.93 -8.33
C ILE A 93 38.20 -2.73 -7.05
N PRO A 94 37.20 -3.22 -6.29
CA PRO A 94 37.45 -4.05 -5.11
C PRO A 94 38.14 -5.38 -5.48
N GLU A 95 38.82 -6.00 -4.51
CA GLU A 95 39.58 -7.25 -4.73
C GLU A 95 38.71 -8.42 -5.20
N ASP A 96 37.43 -8.45 -4.82
CA ASP A 96 36.48 -9.50 -5.18
C ASP A 96 35.59 -9.14 -6.39
N VAL A 97 35.88 -8.02 -7.07
CA VAL A 97 35.16 -7.57 -8.26
C VAL A 97 36.05 -7.67 -9.48
N THR A 98 35.48 -8.23 -10.55
CA THR A 98 36.08 -8.30 -11.87
C THR A 98 35.35 -7.35 -12.81
N VAL A 99 36.10 -6.51 -13.51
CA VAL A 99 35.55 -5.67 -14.57
C VAL A 99 35.58 -6.41 -15.90
N GLN A 100 34.60 -6.15 -16.76
CA GLN A 100 34.52 -6.68 -18.12
C GLN A 100 34.54 -5.53 -19.14
N VAL A 101 35.24 -5.72 -20.26
CA VAL A 101 35.26 -4.74 -21.35
C VAL A 101 34.95 -5.41 -22.69
N LEU A 102 34.11 -4.76 -23.49
CA LEU A 102 33.74 -5.25 -24.81
C LEU A 102 34.79 -4.85 -25.87
N THR A 103 35.05 -5.76 -26.80
CA THR A 103 35.88 -5.49 -27.97
C THR A 103 35.39 -6.24 -29.21
N GLN A 104 35.42 -5.56 -30.36
CA GLN A 104 35.17 -6.21 -31.65
C GLN A 104 36.40 -7.00 -32.09
N ALA A 105 36.19 -8.06 -32.87
CA ALA A 105 37.25 -8.85 -33.51
C ALA A 105 37.98 -8.08 -34.64
N ARG A 106 38.62 -6.95 -34.31
CA ARG A 106 39.43 -6.12 -35.20
C ARG A 106 40.72 -5.72 -34.48
N GLU A 107 41.85 -5.91 -35.14
CA GLU A 107 43.18 -5.75 -34.54
C GLU A 107 43.38 -4.42 -33.80
N HIS A 108 43.15 -3.29 -34.46
CA HIS A 108 43.33 -1.97 -33.85
C HIS A 108 42.36 -1.68 -32.69
N ILE A 109 41.17 -2.28 -32.69
CA ILE A 109 40.19 -2.14 -31.61
C ILE A 109 40.63 -2.95 -30.41
N ILE A 110 41.07 -4.19 -30.63
CA ILE A 110 41.60 -5.07 -29.58
C ILE A 110 42.83 -4.44 -28.93
N GLN A 111 43.77 -3.90 -29.71
CA GLN A 111 44.96 -3.22 -29.17
C GLN A 111 44.57 -2.05 -28.25
N LYS A 112 43.65 -1.18 -28.69
CA LYS A 112 43.16 -0.07 -27.86
C LYS A 112 42.41 -0.55 -26.60
N THR A 113 41.70 -1.68 -26.67
CA THR A 113 41.10 -2.29 -25.47
C THR A 113 42.18 -2.69 -24.45
N PHE A 114 43.27 -3.33 -24.88
CA PHE A 114 44.39 -3.70 -23.98
C PHE A 114 45.11 -2.49 -23.39
N GLU A 115 45.26 -1.41 -24.16
CA GLU A 115 45.78 -0.15 -23.63
C GLU A 115 44.92 0.39 -22.48
N ALA A 116 43.60 0.28 -22.59
CA ALA A 116 42.66 0.76 -21.57
C ALA A 116 42.75 -0.07 -20.26
N VAL A 117 42.83 -1.40 -20.37
CA VAL A 117 42.82 -2.30 -19.20
C VAL A 117 44.19 -2.54 -18.57
N LYS A 118 45.26 -1.94 -19.10
CA LYS A 118 46.62 -2.10 -18.57
C LYS A 118 46.68 -1.75 -17.08
N GLY A 119 47.16 -2.70 -16.27
CA GLY A 119 47.25 -2.57 -14.82
C GLY A 119 45.98 -2.95 -14.06
N ALA A 120 44.95 -3.48 -14.74
CA ALA A 120 43.74 -3.97 -14.06
C ALA A 120 44.08 -5.15 -13.12
N PRO A 121 43.57 -5.15 -11.86
CA PRO A 121 43.74 -6.28 -10.94
C PRO A 121 43.21 -7.59 -11.51
N HIS A 122 42.05 -7.55 -12.17
CA HIS A 122 41.53 -8.58 -13.05
C HIS A 122 40.50 -7.98 -14.03
N ALA A 123 40.59 -8.33 -15.31
CA ALA A 123 39.63 -7.91 -16.33
C ALA A 123 39.24 -9.04 -17.29
N VAL A 124 37.95 -9.20 -17.55
CA VAL A 124 37.41 -10.05 -18.62
C VAL A 124 37.45 -9.27 -19.92
N ILE A 125 38.15 -9.79 -20.93
CA ILE A 125 38.13 -9.21 -22.29
C ILE A 125 37.07 -9.95 -23.11
N HIS A 126 35.94 -9.28 -23.34
CA HIS A 126 34.79 -9.81 -24.06
C HIS A 126 34.93 -9.54 -25.55
N LEU A 127 35.32 -10.58 -26.29
CA LEU A 127 35.41 -10.59 -27.75
C LEU A 127 34.08 -11.01 -28.37
N TYR A 128 33.63 -10.31 -29.40
CA TYR A 128 32.47 -10.75 -30.17
C TYR A 128 32.60 -10.52 -31.66
N ASN A 129 31.84 -11.30 -32.41
CA ASN A 129 31.48 -11.02 -33.80
C ASN A 129 30.13 -11.65 -34.13
N SER A 130 29.39 -11.03 -35.03
CA SER A 130 28.09 -11.56 -35.45
C SER A 130 28.23 -12.85 -36.24
N THR A 131 27.37 -13.82 -35.95
CA THR A 131 27.40 -15.15 -36.57
C THR A 131 26.12 -15.50 -37.32
N SER A 132 25.06 -14.70 -37.24
CA SER A 132 23.74 -15.04 -37.81
C SER A 132 23.71 -15.10 -39.33
N VAL A 133 22.85 -15.95 -39.88
CA VAL A 133 22.68 -16.12 -41.34
C VAL A 133 22.49 -14.77 -42.03
N ALA A 134 21.58 -13.94 -41.51
CA ALA A 134 21.28 -12.63 -42.08
C ALA A 134 22.52 -11.72 -42.09
N GLN A 135 23.28 -11.66 -41.00
CA GLN A 135 24.49 -10.82 -40.97
C GLN A 135 25.60 -11.38 -41.87
N ARG A 136 25.82 -12.71 -41.89
CA ARG A 136 26.81 -13.33 -42.78
C ARG A 136 26.52 -13.03 -44.25
N GLU A 137 25.27 -13.12 -44.67
CA GLU A 137 24.86 -12.94 -46.07
C GLU A 137 24.73 -11.46 -46.47
N GLN A 138 24.17 -10.62 -45.60
CA GLN A 138 23.74 -9.26 -45.97
C GLN A 138 24.75 -8.19 -45.54
N VAL A 139 25.44 -8.40 -44.40
CA VAL A 139 26.37 -7.42 -43.83
C VAL A 139 27.81 -7.76 -44.21
N PHE A 140 28.30 -8.93 -43.79
CA PHE A 140 29.69 -9.32 -44.01
C PHE A 140 29.95 -9.86 -45.42
N LYS A 141 28.94 -10.45 -46.05
CA LYS A 141 29.04 -11.17 -47.33
C LYS A 141 30.16 -12.22 -47.30
N LYS A 142 30.19 -13.01 -46.22
CA LYS A 142 31.22 -13.99 -45.89
C LYS A 142 30.63 -15.37 -45.62
N THR A 143 31.40 -16.40 -45.93
CA THR A 143 31.07 -17.79 -45.64
C THR A 143 31.17 -18.10 -44.13
N LYS A 144 30.62 -19.24 -43.71
CA LYS A 144 30.77 -19.76 -42.34
C LYS A 144 32.25 -19.84 -41.92
N GLU A 145 33.12 -20.40 -42.76
CA GLU A 145 34.54 -20.53 -42.44
C GLU A 145 35.25 -19.18 -42.30
N GLU A 146 34.93 -18.19 -43.14
CA GLU A 146 35.50 -16.84 -43.01
C GLU A 146 35.01 -16.11 -41.75
N ILE A 147 33.76 -16.33 -41.32
CA ILE A 147 33.21 -15.74 -40.10
C ILE A 147 33.81 -16.41 -38.86
N LYS A 148 33.98 -17.73 -38.87
CA LYS A 148 34.72 -18.47 -37.84
C LYS A 148 36.17 -17.97 -37.75
N LYS A 149 36.82 -17.69 -38.89
CA LYS A 149 38.18 -17.15 -38.94
C LYS A 149 38.30 -15.80 -38.22
N ILE A 150 37.29 -14.92 -38.33
CA ILE A 150 37.27 -13.65 -37.59
C ILE A 150 37.31 -13.90 -36.08
N ALA A 151 36.52 -14.86 -35.58
CA ALA A 151 36.49 -15.22 -34.17
C ALA A 151 37.84 -15.78 -33.71
N THR A 152 38.43 -16.71 -34.46
CA THR A 152 39.71 -17.34 -34.11
C THR A 152 40.86 -16.34 -34.16
N ASP A 153 40.87 -15.41 -35.12
CA ASP A 153 41.93 -14.40 -35.24
C ASP A 153 41.89 -13.41 -34.09
N GLY A 154 40.68 -13.01 -33.67
CA GLY A 154 40.49 -12.22 -32.46
C GLY A 154 40.96 -12.99 -31.21
N ALA A 155 40.62 -14.27 -31.10
CA ALA A 155 41.01 -15.12 -29.97
C ALA A 155 42.53 -15.29 -29.85
N GLU A 156 43.23 -15.51 -30.97
CA GLU A 156 44.70 -15.55 -31.03
C GLU A 156 45.32 -14.23 -30.59
N LEU A 157 44.77 -13.11 -31.07
CA LEU A 157 45.28 -11.78 -30.73
C LEU A 157 45.06 -11.43 -29.25
N LEU A 158 43.90 -11.77 -28.67
CA LEU A 158 43.64 -11.61 -27.23
C LEU A 158 44.68 -12.35 -26.40
N LYS A 159 44.95 -13.62 -26.74
CA LYS A 159 45.92 -14.46 -26.02
C LYS A 159 47.32 -13.83 -26.06
N LYS A 160 47.76 -13.39 -27.25
CA LYS A 160 49.05 -12.72 -27.42
C LYS A 160 49.13 -11.44 -26.58
N LEU A 161 48.16 -10.54 -26.69
CA LEU A 161 48.20 -9.25 -26.00
C LEU A 161 48.06 -9.38 -24.49
N ALA A 162 47.35 -10.39 -23.99
CA ALA A 162 47.26 -10.67 -22.55
C ALA A 162 48.61 -11.13 -21.96
N GLU A 163 49.48 -11.76 -22.75
CA GLU A 163 50.85 -12.10 -22.34
C GLU A 163 51.80 -10.89 -22.38
N GLU A 164 51.51 -9.92 -23.26
CA GLU A 164 52.34 -8.72 -23.48
C GLU A 164 51.90 -7.51 -22.62
N THR A 165 50.71 -7.54 -22.02
CA THR A 165 50.11 -6.45 -21.25
C THR A 165 50.17 -6.74 -19.76
N ASP A 166 50.56 -5.75 -18.96
CA ASP A 166 50.52 -5.84 -17.50
C ASP A 166 49.08 -5.87 -16.98
N GLY A 167 48.75 -6.84 -16.13
CA GLY A 167 47.42 -7.09 -15.59
C GLY A 167 47.08 -8.59 -15.53
N ASN A 168 45.89 -8.91 -15.02
CA ASN A 168 45.36 -10.28 -15.03
C ASN A 168 44.11 -10.33 -15.91
N PHE A 169 44.08 -11.27 -16.85
CA PHE A 169 43.02 -11.33 -17.86
C PHE A 169 42.41 -12.72 -18.01
N SER A 170 41.09 -12.74 -18.10
CA SER A 170 40.29 -13.85 -18.59
C SER A 170 39.54 -13.42 -19.85
N PHE A 171 38.92 -14.36 -20.56
CA PHE A 171 38.32 -14.09 -21.87
C PHE A 171 36.87 -14.55 -21.92
N GLU A 172 36.06 -13.75 -22.59
CA GLU A 172 34.69 -14.08 -22.97
C GLU A 172 34.54 -14.04 -24.50
N TYR A 173 33.82 -15.00 -25.07
CA TYR A 173 33.41 -14.97 -26.47
C TYR A 173 31.89 -15.03 -26.64
N SER A 174 31.37 -14.14 -27.49
CA SER A 174 29.97 -14.13 -27.91
C SER A 174 29.81 -14.34 -29.42
N PRO A 175 29.14 -15.43 -29.87
CA PRO A 175 28.60 -15.52 -31.23
C PRO A 175 27.36 -14.62 -31.35
N GLU A 176 27.59 -13.33 -31.56
CA GLU A 176 26.53 -12.30 -31.57
C GLU A 176 25.45 -12.60 -32.63
N SER A 177 24.21 -12.20 -32.33
CA SER A 177 23.01 -12.59 -33.08
C SER A 177 22.69 -14.09 -33.07
N PHE A 178 23.03 -14.80 -31.98
CA PHE A 178 22.94 -16.27 -31.87
C PHE A 178 21.58 -16.86 -32.31
N HIS A 179 20.47 -16.23 -31.95
CA HIS A 179 19.14 -16.72 -32.35
C HIS A 179 18.98 -16.93 -33.86
N GLY A 180 19.60 -16.07 -34.67
CA GLY A 180 19.65 -16.18 -36.13
C GLY A 180 20.82 -17.02 -36.65
N THR A 181 21.52 -17.76 -35.79
CA THR A 181 22.65 -18.63 -36.10
C THR A 181 22.24 -20.09 -35.96
N GLU A 182 22.69 -20.93 -36.89
CA GLU A 182 22.50 -22.38 -36.76
C GLU A 182 23.26 -22.90 -35.53
N VAL A 183 22.57 -23.61 -34.63
CA VAL A 183 23.07 -23.93 -33.28
C VAL A 183 24.37 -24.77 -33.32
N ASP A 184 24.45 -25.71 -34.25
CA ASP A 184 25.64 -26.55 -34.45
C ASP A 184 26.84 -25.73 -34.95
N TYR A 185 26.60 -24.77 -35.83
CA TYR A 185 27.61 -23.84 -36.29
C TYR A 185 28.07 -22.88 -35.18
N ALA A 186 27.16 -22.39 -34.33
CA ALA A 186 27.55 -21.59 -33.17
C ALA A 186 28.46 -22.38 -32.20
N VAL A 187 28.14 -23.65 -31.95
CA VAL A 187 29.00 -24.55 -31.16
C VAL A 187 30.36 -24.77 -31.81
N ASP A 188 30.42 -24.95 -33.14
CA ASP A 188 31.69 -25.08 -33.88
C ASP A 188 32.57 -23.84 -33.71
N VAL A 189 32.01 -22.64 -33.86
CA VAL A 189 32.75 -21.38 -33.66
C VAL A 189 33.24 -21.24 -32.22
N CYS A 190 32.38 -21.50 -31.23
CA CYS A 190 32.76 -21.43 -29.81
C CYS A 190 33.88 -22.43 -29.48
N ASN A 191 33.77 -23.67 -29.97
CA ASN A 191 34.78 -24.70 -29.76
C ASN A 191 36.11 -24.36 -30.43
N ALA A 192 36.10 -23.72 -31.61
CA ALA A 192 37.32 -23.25 -32.26
C ALA A 192 38.03 -22.15 -31.45
N VAL A 193 37.27 -21.22 -30.86
CA VAL A 193 37.81 -20.21 -29.93
C VAL A 193 38.38 -20.88 -28.68
N LEU A 194 37.67 -21.85 -28.10
CA LEU A 194 38.13 -22.60 -26.93
C LEU A 194 39.40 -23.42 -27.20
N ASP A 195 39.56 -23.99 -28.40
CA ASP A 195 40.78 -24.74 -28.77
C ASP A 195 42.03 -23.83 -28.83
N ILE A 196 41.85 -22.51 -28.99
CA ILE A 196 42.93 -21.51 -28.95
C ILE A 196 43.23 -21.10 -27.50
N TRP A 197 42.19 -20.79 -26.73
CA TRP A 197 42.32 -20.32 -25.34
C TRP A 197 42.72 -21.44 -24.37
N GLN A 198 42.27 -22.67 -24.63
CA GLN A 198 42.56 -23.86 -23.82
C GLN A 198 42.32 -23.62 -22.32
N PRO A 199 41.08 -23.26 -21.93
CA PRO A 199 40.80 -22.92 -20.54
C PRO A 199 40.99 -24.11 -19.61
N THR A 200 41.24 -23.82 -18.34
CA THR A 200 41.43 -24.82 -17.28
C THR A 200 40.46 -24.56 -16.13
N ALA A 201 40.33 -25.49 -15.19
CA ALA A 201 39.44 -25.32 -14.04
C ALA A 201 39.79 -24.07 -13.19
N ASP A 202 41.08 -23.73 -13.10
CA ASP A 202 41.59 -22.57 -12.34
C ASP A 202 41.53 -21.26 -13.16
N LYS A 203 41.52 -21.37 -14.49
CA LYS A 203 41.43 -20.23 -15.41
C LYS A 203 40.39 -20.52 -16.48
N LYS A 204 39.12 -20.30 -16.12
CA LYS A 204 37.98 -20.57 -16.99
C LYS A 204 37.87 -19.52 -18.10
N ALA A 205 37.30 -19.93 -19.23
CA ALA A 205 36.82 -19.01 -20.26
C ALA A 205 35.31 -18.89 -20.18
N ILE A 206 34.76 -17.76 -20.64
CA ILE A 206 33.32 -17.54 -20.70
C ILE A 206 32.87 -17.71 -22.15
N ILE A 207 31.82 -18.48 -22.36
CA ILE A 207 31.09 -18.52 -23.64
C ILE A 207 29.71 -17.94 -23.37
N ASN A 208 29.43 -16.79 -23.96
CA ASN A 208 28.19 -16.06 -23.74
C ASN A 208 27.27 -16.23 -24.94
N ILE A 209 26.02 -16.64 -24.68
CA ILE A 209 25.02 -16.93 -25.71
C ILE A 209 23.93 -15.85 -25.66
N PRO A 210 23.98 -14.84 -26.54
CA PRO A 210 23.08 -13.70 -26.47
C PRO A 210 21.78 -13.92 -27.26
N THR A 211 20.65 -13.43 -26.73
CA THR A 211 19.43 -13.25 -27.51
C THR A 211 19.41 -11.85 -28.12
N THR A 212 20.44 -11.48 -28.90
CA THR A 212 20.63 -10.11 -29.46
C THR A 212 19.36 -9.52 -30.05
N VAL A 213 18.55 -10.36 -30.71
CA VAL A 213 17.13 -10.10 -30.89
C VAL A 213 16.38 -11.33 -30.39
N GLU A 214 15.42 -11.13 -29.48
CA GLU A 214 14.55 -12.19 -28.99
C GLU A 214 13.53 -12.55 -30.08
N ASN A 215 13.78 -13.62 -30.85
CA ASN A 215 12.92 -14.01 -31.98
C ASN A 215 12.29 -15.42 -31.84
N ALA A 216 12.64 -16.15 -30.77
CA ALA A 216 12.07 -17.45 -30.43
C ALA A 216 11.23 -17.38 -29.15
N MET A 217 10.61 -18.50 -28.78
CA MET A 217 9.97 -18.64 -27.47
C MET A 217 10.98 -19.16 -26.44
N PRO A 218 10.80 -18.91 -25.14
CA PRO A 218 11.81 -19.28 -24.14
C PRO A 218 12.17 -20.76 -24.06
N HIS A 219 11.21 -21.66 -24.27
CA HIS A 219 11.50 -23.09 -24.30
C HIS A 219 12.41 -23.49 -25.48
N VAL A 220 12.39 -22.73 -26.59
CA VAL A 220 13.30 -22.93 -27.72
C VAL A 220 14.70 -22.50 -27.32
N PHE A 221 14.84 -21.31 -26.74
CA PHE A 221 16.15 -20.80 -26.30
C PHE A 221 16.78 -21.72 -25.23
N ALA A 222 16.01 -22.16 -24.24
CA ALA A 222 16.47 -23.14 -23.25
C ALA A 222 16.94 -24.46 -23.87
N THR A 223 16.23 -24.95 -24.91
CA THR A 223 16.64 -26.16 -25.65
C THR A 223 17.94 -25.93 -26.43
N GLN A 224 18.17 -24.72 -26.95
CA GLN A 224 19.42 -24.35 -27.62
C GLN A 224 20.57 -24.26 -26.61
N VAL A 225 20.35 -23.62 -25.46
CA VAL A 225 21.34 -23.51 -24.37
C VAL A 225 21.72 -24.89 -23.83
N GLU A 226 20.75 -25.79 -23.61
CA GLU A 226 21.05 -27.16 -23.16
C GLU A 226 21.89 -27.93 -24.18
N TYR A 227 21.62 -27.74 -25.48
CA TYR A 227 22.44 -28.34 -26.53
C TYR A 227 23.88 -27.80 -26.50
N ILE A 228 24.06 -26.49 -26.36
CA ILE A 228 25.38 -25.87 -26.24
C ILE A 228 26.11 -26.41 -25.00
N HIS A 229 25.43 -26.42 -23.85
CA HIS A 229 25.93 -26.97 -22.60
C HIS A 229 26.49 -28.39 -22.76
N LYS A 230 25.81 -29.23 -23.54
CA LYS A 230 26.19 -30.64 -23.79
C LYS A 230 27.27 -30.83 -24.86
N ASN A 231 27.53 -29.83 -25.72
CA ASN A 231 28.39 -29.96 -26.90
C ASN A 231 29.60 -29.00 -26.90
N LEU A 232 29.73 -28.11 -25.92
CA LEU A 232 30.95 -27.34 -25.72
C LEU A 232 32.08 -28.26 -25.24
N LYS A 233 33.26 -28.10 -25.84
CA LYS A 233 34.51 -28.67 -25.34
C LYS A 233 34.90 -27.97 -24.04
N TYR A 234 35.75 -28.63 -23.25
CA TYR A 234 36.28 -28.09 -21.99
C TYR A 234 35.17 -27.65 -21.01
N ARG A 235 33.99 -28.29 -21.02
CA ARG A 235 32.80 -27.80 -20.30
C ARG A 235 33.05 -27.48 -18.82
N ASP A 236 33.85 -28.27 -18.11
CA ASP A 236 34.21 -28.02 -16.69
C ASP A 236 35.06 -26.74 -16.48
N ALA A 237 35.76 -26.30 -17.53
CA ALA A 237 36.59 -25.10 -17.58
C ALA A 237 35.91 -23.94 -18.34
N VAL A 238 34.62 -24.05 -18.66
CA VAL A 238 33.83 -23.01 -19.31
C VAL A 238 32.74 -22.54 -18.36
N VAL A 239 32.59 -21.22 -18.25
CA VAL A 239 31.40 -20.59 -17.68
C VAL A 239 30.44 -20.32 -18.84
N LEU A 240 29.32 -21.04 -18.89
CA LEU A 240 28.30 -20.80 -19.90
C LEU A 240 27.43 -19.63 -19.48
N SER A 241 27.56 -18.50 -20.16
CA SER A 241 26.79 -17.28 -19.91
C SER A 241 25.64 -17.14 -20.90
N VAL A 242 24.58 -16.47 -20.47
CA VAL A 242 23.50 -16.01 -21.36
C VAL A 242 23.29 -14.51 -21.22
N HIS A 243 22.93 -13.87 -22.33
CA HIS A 243 22.67 -12.44 -22.41
C HIS A 243 21.33 -12.20 -23.13
N PRO A 244 20.19 -12.37 -22.46
CA PRO A 244 18.90 -12.22 -23.11
C PRO A 244 18.49 -10.75 -23.27
N HIS A 245 18.05 -10.34 -24.46
CA HIS A 245 17.20 -9.16 -24.66
C HIS A 245 15.71 -9.52 -24.52
N ASN A 246 14.83 -8.53 -24.74
CA ASN A 246 13.43 -8.61 -24.36
C ASN A 246 12.43 -8.27 -25.50
N ASP A 247 12.80 -8.48 -26.78
CA ASP A 247 11.99 -8.03 -27.93
C ASP A 247 10.59 -8.66 -28.01
N ARG A 248 10.39 -9.83 -27.37
CA ARG A 248 9.10 -10.54 -27.23
C ARG A 248 8.57 -10.49 -25.80
N GLY A 249 9.22 -9.75 -24.91
CA GLY A 249 8.84 -9.59 -23.53
C GLY A 249 9.10 -10.83 -22.67
N CYS A 250 10.01 -11.72 -23.07
CA CYS A 250 10.31 -12.94 -22.32
C CYS A 250 11.78 -13.09 -21.90
N GLY A 251 12.58 -12.01 -21.89
CA GLY A 251 14.00 -12.05 -21.48
C GLY A 251 14.25 -12.65 -20.07
N VAL A 252 13.35 -12.39 -19.12
CA VAL A 252 13.38 -13.02 -17.78
C VAL A 252 13.18 -14.54 -17.86
N CYS A 253 12.23 -15.00 -18.67
CA CYS A 253 11.98 -16.43 -18.86
C CYS A 253 13.15 -17.10 -19.59
N ASP A 254 13.74 -16.42 -20.58
CA ASP A 254 14.93 -16.87 -21.29
C ASP A 254 16.09 -17.10 -20.32
N ALA A 255 16.33 -16.17 -19.39
CA ALA A 255 17.37 -16.32 -18.36
C ALA A 255 17.07 -17.48 -17.41
N GLU A 256 15.87 -17.52 -16.81
CA GLU A 256 15.51 -18.55 -15.83
C GLU A 256 15.58 -19.97 -16.43
N PHE A 257 15.02 -20.16 -17.63
CA PHE A 257 15.07 -21.46 -18.28
C PHE A 257 16.49 -21.83 -18.73
N SER A 258 17.32 -20.85 -19.08
CA SER A 258 18.73 -21.10 -19.40
C SER A 258 19.54 -21.56 -18.21
N ILE A 259 19.27 -21.02 -17.01
CA ILE A 259 19.87 -21.51 -15.76
C ILE A 259 19.47 -22.97 -15.53
N LEU A 260 18.19 -23.31 -15.73
CA LEU A 260 17.73 -24.71 -15.66
C LEU A 260 18.37 -25.59 -16.74
N ALA A 261 18.66 -25.04 -17.92
CA ALA A 261 19.34 -25.70 -19.03
C ALA A 261 20.85 -25.87 -18.86
N GLY A 262 21.44 -25.28 -17.81
CA GLY A 262 22.85 -25.45 -17.46
C GLY A 262 23.75 -24.27 -17.82
N ALA A 263 23.18 -23.07 -17.97
CA ALA A 263 23.92 -21.82 -17.89
C ALA A 263 24.41 -21.59 -16.45
N ASP A 264 25.63 -21.09 -16.32
CA ASP A 264 26.30 -20.79 -15.05
C ASP A 264 26.21 -19.30 -14.71
N ARG A 265 25.97 -18.45 -15.71
CA ARG A 265 26.08 -16.99 -15.62
C ARG A 265 25.00 -16.28 -16.42
N VAL A 266 24.55 -15.12 -15.94
CA VAL A 266 23.56 -14.26 -16.61
C VAL A 266 24.10 -12.83 -16.70
N GLU A 267 24.08 -12.29 -17.92
CA GLU A 267 24.32 -10.87 -18.18
C GLU A 267 22.99 -10.15 -18.34
N GLY A 268 22.87 -8.96 -17.72
CA GLY A 268 21.69 -8.13 -17.83
C GLY A 268 21.85 -6.79 -17.15
N THR A 269 20.74 -6.10 -16.95
CA THR A 269 20.74 -4.74 -16.38
C THR A 269 19.75 -4.60 -15.24
N LEU A 270 19.92 -3.56 -14.42
CA LEU A 270 18.91 -3.13 -13.48
C LEU A 270 17.69 -2.61 -14.23
N PHE A 271 16.50 -3.07 -13.83
CA PHE A 271 15.21 -2.66 -14.39
C PHE A 271 15.06 -2.92 -15.90
N GLY A 272 15.89 -3.79 -16.48
CA GLY A 272 15.83 -4.18 -17.88
C GLY A 272 16.19 -3.05 -18.85
N ASN A 273 17.12 -2.17 -18.49
CA ASN A 273 17.69 -1.20 -19.43
C ASN A 273 18.46 -1.88 -20.58
N GLY A 274 18.63 -1.19 -21.71
CA GLY A 274 19.44 -1.65 -22.84
C GLY A 274 18.76 -1.41 -24.17
N GLU A 275 19.37 -1.92 -25.23
CA GLU A 275 18.93 -1.70 -26.59
C GLU A 275 17.44 -2.06 -26.84
N ARG A 276 16.70 -1.16 -27.50
CA ARG A 276 15.28 -1.31 -27.92
C ARG A 276 14.30 -1.60 -26.79
N THR A 277 14.17 -2.87 -26.42
CA THR A 277 13.25 -3.40 -25.41
C THR A 277 13.97 -3.74 -24.11
N GLY A 278 15.30 -3.59 -24.10
CA GLY A 278 16.13 -3.81 -22.93
C GLY A 278 16.82 -5.17 -22.91
N ASN A 279 17.76 -5.28 -21.97
CA ASN A 279 18.27 -6.56 -21.50
C ASN A 279 17.29 -7.21 -20.51
N VAL A 280 17.58 -8.45 -20.13
CA VAL A 280 16.92 -9.07 -18.99
C VAL A 280 17.09 -8.21 -17.73
N ASP A 281 15.99 -8.02 -17.01
CA ASP A 281 15.99 -7.34 -15.71
C ASP A 281 16.54 -8.26 -14.62
N LEU A 282 17.77 -7.98 -14.18
CA LEU A 282 18.46 -8.78 -13.16
C LEU A 282 17.77 -8.69 -11.80
N ILE A 283 17.10 -7.58 -11.49
CA ILE A 283 16.31 -7.45 -10.25
C ILE A 283 15.17 -8.45 -10.27
N THR A 284 14.45 -8.55 -11.39
CA THR A 284 13.34 -9.50 -11.52
C THR A 284 13.82 -10.95 -11.37
N VAL A 285 14.89 -11.35 -12.06
CA VAL A 285 15.41 -12.73 -11.97
C VAL A 285 15.89 -13.05 -10.55
N ALA A 286 16.63 -12.13 -9.92
CA ALA A 286 17.11 -12.30 -8.55
C ALA A 286 15.96 -12.35 -7.52
N MET A 287 14.97 -11.47 -7.63
CA MET A 287 13.83 -11.45 -6.71
C MET A 287 12.85 -12.61 -6.94
N ASN A 288 12.78 -13.17 -8.16
CA ASN A 288 12.07 -14.43 -8.39
C ASN A 288 12.72 -15.57 -7.58
N MET A 289 14.06 -15.66 -7.56
CA MET A 289 14.78 -16.61 -6.70
C MET A 289 14.52 -16.34 -5.21
N TYR A 290 14.59 -15.08 -4.79
CA TYR A 290 14.31 -14.66 -3.41
C TYR A 290 12.92 -15.10 -2.95
N SER A 291 11.90 -14.91 -3.79
CA SER A 291 10.51 -15.30 -3.50
C SER A 291 10.33 -16.83 -3.32
N HIS A 292 11.25 -17.62 -3.87
CA HIS A 292 11.32 -19.08 -3.69
C HIS A 292 12.24 -19.52 -2.54
N GLY A 293 12.80 -18.57 -1.77
CA GLY A 293 13.69 -18.85 -0.64
C GLY A 293 15.14 -19.15 -1.04
N VAL A 294 15.55 -18.76 -2.25
CA VAL A 294 16.95 -18.86 -2.71
C VAL A 294 17.58 -17.48 -2.60
N ASP A 295 18.66 -17.39 -1.82
CA ASP A 295 19.44 -16.15 -1.67
C ASP A 295 20.12 -15.78 -3.00
N PRO A 296 19.75 -14.66 -3.64
CA PRO A 296 20.31 -14.27 -4.92
C PRO A 296 21.74 -13.72 -4.82
N LYS A 297 22.26 -13.47 -3.61
CA LYS A 297 23.56 -12.83 -3.35
C LYS A 297 23.67 -11.40 -3.90
N LEU A 298 22.53 -10.74 -4.11
CA LEU A 298 22.42 -9.32 -4.42
C LEU A 298 21.48 -8.67 -3.38
N ASP A 299 21.84 -7.49 -2.89
CA ASP A 299 21.09 -6.76 -1.89
C ASP A 299 20.13 -5.75 -2.53
N PHE A 300 18.83 -6.02 -2.38
CA PHE A 300 17.74 -5.15 -2.83
C PHE A 300 16.88 -4.65 -1.66
N SER A 301 17.44 -4.65 -0.44
CA SER A 301 16.73 -4.23 0.78
C SER A 301 16.27 -2.78 0.76
N ASN A 302 16.90 -1.91 -0.03
CA ASN A 302 16.45 -0.54 -0.28
C ASN A 302 16.16 -0.28 -1.76
N MET A 303 15.16 -1.00 -2.31
CA MET A 303 14.72 -0.84 -3.70
C MET A 303 14.35 0.61 -4.09
N PRO A 304 13.72 1.43 -3.23
CA PRO A 304 13.44 2.83 -3.55
C PRO A 304 14.68 3.66 -3.87
N GLU A 305 15.75 3.52 -3.08
CA GLU A 305 17.02 4.24 -3.29
C GLU A 305 17.71 3.79 -4.58
N ILE A 306 17.77 2.47 -4.81
CA ILE A 306 18.33 1.90 -6.05
C ILE A 306 17.59 2.44 -7.27
N ARG A 307 16.25 2.47 -7.21
CA ARG A 307 15.41 3.04 -8.29
C ARG A 307 15.67 4.54 -8.47
N GLU A 308 15.71 5.31 -7.40
CA GLU A 308 15.94 6.77 -7.47
C GLU A 308 17.29 7.07 -8.13
N ASN A 309 18.36 6.41 -7.69
CA ASN A 309 19.69 6.56 -8.26
C ASN A 309 19.75 6.09 -9.71
N TYR A 310 19.14 4.94 -10.03
CA TYR A 310 19.03 4.47 -11.42
C TYR A 310 18.33 5.50 -12.32
N GLU A 311 17.16 6.02 -11.91
CA GLU A 311 16.42 7.01 -12.70
C GLU A 311 17.19 8.33 -12.83
N LEU A 312 17.96 8.71 -11.81
CA LEU A 312 18.84 9.88 -11.85
C LEU A 312 19.96 9.71 -12.88
N PHE A 313 20.71 8.61 -12.82
CA PHE A 313 21.87 8.40 -13.69
C PHE A 313 21.47 8.11 -15.14
N THR A 314 20.42 7.31 -15.35
CA THR A 314 19.98 6.92 -16.69
C THR A 314 19.04 7.93 -17.35
N ARG A 315 18.42 8.80 -16.55
CA ARG A 315 17.31 9.68 -16.96
C ARG A 315 16.09 8.91 -17.47
N MET A 316 16.06 7.59 -17.28
CA MET A 316 14.93 6.72 -17.60
C MET A 316 13.94 6.70 -16.43
N LYS A 317 12.75 6.15 -16.69
CA LYS A 317 11.72 5.95 -15.66
C LYS A 317 11.40 4.48 -15.51
N VAL A 318 11.45 3.99 -14.28
CA VAL A 318 11.01 2.63 -13.98
C VAL A 318 9.48 2.61 -14.06
N HIS A 319 8.95 1.69 -14.84
CA HIS A 319 7.52 1.60 -15.07
C HIS A 319 6.78 1.28 -13.77
N GLU A 320 5.58 1.85 -13.58
CA GLU A 320 4.76 1.68 -12.38
C GLU A 320 4.43 0.21 -12.05
N ARG A 321 4.53 -0.67 -13.05
CA ARG A 321 4.28 -2.12 -12.94
C ARG A 321 5.54 -2.98 -13.13
N GLN A 322 6.73 -2.39 -13.09
CA GLN A 322 7.97 -3.16 -13.12
C GLN A 322 8.01 -4.10 -11.92
N PRO A 323 8.20 -5.43 -12.09
CA PRO A 323 8.17 -6.38 -10.98
C PRO A 323 9.05 -5.94 -9.81
N TYR A 324 8.54 -6.11 -8.58
CA TYR A 324 9.18 -5.76 -7.30
C TYR A 324 9.46 -4.28 -7.02
N SER A 325 9.66 -3.44 -8.04
CA SER A 325 10.14 -2.06 -7.88
C SER A 325 9.13 -0.98 -8.28
N GLY A 326 8.19 -1.31 -9.15
CA GLY A 326 7.17 -0.38 -9.63
C GLY A 326 6.29 0.17 -8.51
N ASP A 327 5.70 1.35 -8.73
CA ASP A 327 4.85 2.01 -7.73
C ASP A 327 3.61 1.20 -7.35
N LEU A 328 3.10 0.36 -8.26
CA LEU A 328 1.81 -0.33 -8.12
C LEU A 328 1.93 -1.82 -7.79
N VAL A 329 3.14 -2.37 -7.71
CA VAL A 329 3.32 -3.84 -7.64
C VAL A 329 2.92 -4.45 -6.30
N PHE A 330 2.94 -3.66 -5.23
CA PHE A 330 2.42 -4.06 -3.93
C PHE A 330 1.01 -3.51 -3.67
N THR A 331 0.44 -2.73 -4.59
CA THR A 331 -0.86 -2.07 -4.39
C THR A 331 -2.05 -3.00 -4.66
N ALA A 332 -2.98 -3.08 -3.71
CA ALA A 332 -4.29 -3.69 -3.87
C ALA A 332 -5.38 -2.62 -4.02
N PHE A 333 -5.95 -2.50 -5.23
CA PHE A 333 -7.08 -1.61 -5.49
C PHE A 333 -8.45 -2.22 -5.14
N SER A 334 -8.54 -3.56 -5.19
CA SER A 334 -9.77 -4.28 -4.87
C SER A 334 -9.98 -4.37 -3.37
N GLY A 335 -11.18 -4.00 -2.93
CA GLY A 335 -11.59 -4.17 -1.54
C GLY A 335 -11.48 -5.59 -0.98
N SER A 336 -11.76 -6.61 -1.80
CA SER A 336 -11.62 -8.00 -1.36
C SER A 336 -10.16 -8.41 -1.19
N HIS A 337 -9.26 -7.90 -2.02
CA HIS A 337 -7.83 -8.14 -1.88
C HIS A 337 -7.27 -7.43 -0.65
N GLN A 338 -7.67 -6.18 -0.41
CA GLN A 338 -7.31 -5.42 0.79
C GLN A 338 -7.73 -6.15 2.08
N ASP A 339 -8.97 -6.66 2.13
CA ASP A 339 -9.48 -7.44 3.26
C ASP A 339 -8.69 -8.75 3.48
N ALA A 340 -8.36 -9.46 2.40
CA ALA A 340 -7.57 -10.69 2.47
C ALA A 340 -6.12 -10.43 2.92
N ILE A 341 -5.48 -9.36 2.44
CA ILE A 341 -4.17 -8.92 2.89
C ILE A 341 -4.22 -8.60 4.39
N ALA A 342 -5.18 -7.79 4.83
CA ALA A 342 -5.34 -7.42 6.24
C ALA A 342 -5.51 -8.64 7.16
N LYS A 343 -6.35 -9.62 6.75
CA LYS A 343 -6.53 -10.89 7.47
C LYS A 343 -5.27 -11.74 7.47
N GLY A 344 -4.54 -11.80 6.35
CA GLY A 344 -3.26 -12.51 6.25
C GLY A 344 -2.21 -11.92 7.19
N MET A 345 -2.10 -10.59 7.24
CA MET A 345 -1.21 -9.87 8.16
C MET A 345 -1.57 -10.13 9.62
N GLN A 346 -2.85 -10.00 9.99
CA GLN A 346 -3.32 -10.28 11.35
C GLN A 346 -3.04 -11.74 11.76
N TRP A 347 -3.29 -12.70 10.85
CA TRP A 347 -3.00 -14.11 11.10
C TRP A 347 -1.52 -14.35 11.40
N ARG A 348 -0.62 -13.73 10.63
CA ARG A 348 0.83 -13.83 10.87
C ARG A 348 1.24 -13.25 12.22
N GLU A 349 0.67 -12.11 12.61
CA GLU A 349 0.94 -11.49 13.92
C GLU A 349 0.45 -12.38 15.08
N GLU A 350 -0.76 -12.93 14.99
CA GLU A 350 -1.33 -13.80 16.02
C GLU A 350 -0.62 -15.15 16.12
N LYS A 351 -0.16 -15.72 15.00
CA LYS A 351 0.47 -17.04 14.94
C LYS A 351 1.99 -17.00 15.01
N GLN A 352 2.61 -15.82 14.90
CA GLN A 352 4.05 -15.62 14.89
C GLN A 352 4.75 -16.54 13.88
N THR A 353 4.28 -16.54 12.64
CA THR A 353 4.82 -17.41 11.59
C THR A 353 6.12 -16.87 11.01
N ASP A 354 7.14 -17.73 10.89
CA ASP A 354 8.43 -17.37 10.29
C ASP A 354 8.36 -17.15 8.77
N LYS A 355 7.40 -17.79 8.09
CA LYS A 355 7.24 -17.70 6.63
C LYS A 355 6.28 -16.59 6.22
N TRP A 356 6.55 -15.98 5.07
CA TRP A 356 5.63 -15.07 4.41
C TRP A 356 4.48 -15.84 3.74
N THR A 357 3.24 -15.54 4.11
CA THR A 357 2.04 -16.25 3.61
C THR A 357 0.85 -15.31 3.39
N VAL A 358 1.10 -14.03 3.14
CA VAL A 358 0.03 -13.04 2.99
C VAL A 358 -0.56 -13.14 1.58
N PRO A 359 -1.89 -13.27 1.44
CA PRO A 359 -2.52 -13.35 0.13
C PRO A 359 -2.19 -12.14 -0.76
N TYR A 360 -2.04 -12.37 -2.06
CA TYR A 360 -1.81 -11.35 -3.10
C TYR A 360 -0.46 -10.62 -3.05
N LEU A 361 0.37 -10.83 -2.04
CA LEU A 361 1.70 -10.24 -1.94
C LEU A 361 2.74 -11.37 -2.03
N PRO A 362 3.56 -11.45 -3.08
CA PRO A 362 4.52 -12.55 -3.26
C PRO A 362 5.67 -12.51 -2.24
N VAL A 363 6.06 -11.31 -1.80
CA VAL A 363 7.10 -11.06 -0.80
C VAL A 363 6.61 -10.02 0.20
N ASP A 364 7.27 -9.91 1.36
CA ASP A 364 7.00 -8.81 2.31
C ASP A 364 7.54 -7.50 1.69
N PRO A 365 6.71 -6.47 1.44
CA PRO A 365 7.19 -5.20 0.90
C PRO A 365 8.29 -4.56 1.76
N LYS A 366 8.33 -4.82 3.07
CA LYS A 366 9.40 -4.30 3.95
C LYS A 366 10.77 -4.89 3.66
N ASP A 367 10.82 -6.12 3.14
CA ASP A 367 12.10 -6.77 2.80
C ASP A 367 12.85 -6.04 1.68
N VAL A 368 12.13 -5.21 0.91
CA VAL A 368 12.68 -4.37 -0.18
C VAL A 368 12.52 -2.86 0.10
N GLY A 369 12.30 -2.48 1.36
CA GLY A 369 12.28 -1.07 1.78
C GLY A 369 10.96 -0.33 1.47
N ARG A 370 9.88 -1.04 1.13
CA ARG A 370 8.56 -0.46 0.83
C ARG A 370 7.65 -0.43 2.05
N ASN A 371 6.65 0.46 2.03
CA ASN A 371 5.78 0.74 3.17
C ASN A 371 4.33 0.31 2.92
N TYR A 372 3.74 -0.48 3.83
CA TYR A 372 2.36 -0.98 3.68
C TYR A 372 1.30 0.11 3.51
N ASP A 373 1.32 1.14 4.37
CA ASP A 373 0.21 2.10 4.42
C ASP A 373 0.18 3.06 3.22
N ALA A 374 1.33 3.26 2.55
CA ALA A 374 1.44 4.11 1.36
C ALA A 374 1.42 3.32 0.04
N ASP A 375 2.02 2.12 0.03
CA ASP A 375 2.24 1.34 -1.19
C ASP A 375 1.19 0.24 -1.41
N VAL A 376 0.52 -0.25 -0.37
CA VAL A 376 -0.35 -1.44 -0.46
C VAL A 376 -1.83 -1.07 -0.49
N ILE A 377 -2.28 -0.11 0.31
CA ILE A 377 -3.71 0.22 0.46
C ILE A 377 -3.98 1.60 -0.13
N ARG A 378 -4.62 1.64 -1.31
CA ARG A 378 -5.11 2.88 -1.93
C ARG A 378 -6.63 2.86 -1.97
N ILE A 379 -7.28 3.95 -1.55
CA ILE A 379 -8.75 4.09 -1.61
C ILE A 379 -9.16 4.74 -2.94
N ASN A 380 -9.92 4.02 -3.75
CA ASN A 380 -10.59 4.51 -4.93
C ASN A 380 -12.04 3.97 -5.02
N SER A 381 -12.71 4.26 -6.12
CA SER A 381 -14.05 3.74 -6.49
C SER A 381 -14.23 2.22 -6.35
N GLN A 382 -13.15 1.45 -6.39
CA GLN A 382 -13.14 -0.02 -6.30
C GLN A 382 -12.73 -0.54 -4.91
N SER A 383 -12.39 0.36 -3.99
CA SER A 383 -11.98 -0.01 -2.64
C SER A 383 -13.18 -0.46 -1.80
N GLY A 384 -12.94 -1.49 -0.98
CA GLY A 384 -13.98 -2.13 -0.18
C GLY A 384 -14.09 -1.54 1.21
N LYS A 385 -15.16 -1.96 1.92
CA LYS A 385 -15.48 -1.55 3.30
C LYS A 385 -14.30 -1.69 4.28
N GLY A 386 -13.40 -2.64 4.05
CA GLY A 386 -12.21 -2.88 4.88
C GLY A 386 -11.13 -1.81 4.77
N GLY A 387 -10.94 -1.18 3.59
CA GLY A 387 -9.85 -0.23 3.34
C GLY A 387 -9.98 1.06 4.13
N VAL A 388 -11.18 1.66 4.17
CA VAL A 388 -11.46 2.89 4.92
C VAL A 388 -11.23 2.70 6.42
N ASN A 389 -11.77 1.61 6.98
CA ASN A 389 -11.62 1.31 8.41
C ASN A 389 -10.15 1.02 8.78
N TYR A 390 -9.40 0.36 7.90
CA TYR A 390 -7.97 0.14 8.11
C TYR A 390 -7.21 1.47 8.18
N ILE A 391 -7.43 2.37 7.22
CA ILE A 391 -6.75 3.67 7.16
C ILE A 391 -7.08 4.53 8.38
N LEU A 392 -8.36 4.64 8.75
CA LEU A 392 -8.76 5.39 9.94
C LEU A 392 -8.14 4.83 11.23
N LYS A 393 -8.02 3.50 11.33
CA LYS A 393 -7.43 2.84 12.50
C LYS A 393 -5.92 3.02 12.56
N GLN A 394 -5.19 2.75 11.48
CA GLN A 394 -3.73 2.79 11.49
C GLN A 394 -3.17 4.22 11.52
N ASN A 395 -3.73 5.12 10.70
CA ASN A 395 -3.19 6.47 10.57
C ASN A 395 -3.70 7.41 11.66
N TYR A 396 -4.89 7.17 12.23
CA TYR A 396 -5.54 8.11 13.16
C TYR A 396 -6.02 7.49 14.47
N GLY A 397 -5.85 6.18 14.69
CA GLY A 397 -6.34 5.50 15.91
C GLY A 397 -7.86 5.36 15.99
N ILE A 398 -8.59 5.67 14.92
CA ILE A 398 -10.05 5.67 14.86
C ILE A 398 -10.53 4.25 14.52
N SER A 399 -11.03 3.54 15.52
CA SER A 399 -11.62 2.20 15.35
C SER A 399 -13.14 2.32 15.20
N LEU A 400 -13.66 2.22 13.97
CA LEU A 400 -15.09 2.37 13.73
C LEU A 400 -15.90 1.20 14.31
N PRO A 401 -17.03 1.48 14.99
CA PRO A 401 -18.03 0.48 15.36
C PRO A 401 -18.45 -0.36 14.17
N TYR A 402 -18.66 -1.67 14.36
CA TYR A 402 -18.99 -2.58 13.26
C TYR A 402 -20.22 -2.11 12.47
N ALA A 403 -21.23 -1.60 13.16
CA ALA A 403 -22.47 -1.09 12.57
C ALA A 403 -22.31 0.24 11.81
N MET A 404 -21.21 0.97 12.01
CA MET A 404 -20.93 2.25 11.36
C MET A 404 -20.05 2.09 10.10
N ARG A 405 -19.27 1.01 10.01
CA ARG A 405 -18.28 0.78 8.94
C ARG A 405 -18.88 0.83 7.53
N GLU A 406 -20.09 0.31 7.37
CA GLU A 406 -20.76 0.29 6.07
C GLU A 406 -21.11 1.69 5.58
N GLU A 407 -21.73 2.50 6.45
CA GLU A 407 -22.15 3.86 6.11
C GLU A 407 -20.95 4.76 5.78
N VAL A 408 -19.91 4.74 6.62
CA VAL A 408 -18.68 5.51 6.38
C VAL A 408 -17.97 5.02 5.11
N GLY A 409 -17.97 3.71 4.88
CA GLY A 409 -17.40 3.12 3.67
C GLY A 409 -18.08 3.61 2.39
N TYR A 410 -19.41 3.69 2.39
CA TYR A 410 -20.18 4.21 1.25
C TYR A 410 -19.94 5.72 1.05
N LEU A 411 -19.96 6.52 2.12
CA LEU A 411 -19.70 7.96 2.02
C LEU A 411 -18.34 8.26 1.35
N VAL A 412 -17.27 7.64 1.84
CA VAL A 412 -15.92 7.86 1.32
C VAL A 412 -15.81 7.37 -0.14
N LYS A 413 -16.49 6.28 -0.47
CA LYS A 413 -16.56 5.77 -1.84
C LYS A 413 -17.28 6.74 -2.77
N ASP A 414 -18.44 7.26 -2.36
CA ASP A 414 -19.24 8.16 -3.19
C ASP A 414 -18.46 9.44 -3.52
N VAL A 415 -17.66 9.97 -2.58
CA VAL A 415 -16.76 11.10 -2.84
C VAL A 415 -15.66 10.72 -3.85
N SER A 416 -15.04 9.55 -3.71
CA SER A 416 -14.04 9.07 -4.68
C SER A 416 -14.62 8.87 -6.08
N ASP A 417 -15.86 8.36 -6.16
CA ASP A 417 -16.58 8.13 -7.41
C ASP A 417 -16.89 9.45 -8.13
N GLN A 418 -17.35 10.47 -7.40
CA GLN A 418 -17.65 11.79 -7.94
C GLN A 418 -16.40 12.55 -8.40
N GLU A 419 -15.31 12.45 -7.63
CA GLU A 419 -14.06 13.15 -7.90
C GLU A 419 -13.17 12.44 -8.94
N HIS A 420 -13.49 11.18 -9.27
CA HIS A 420 -12.68 10.30 -10.12
C HIS A 420 -11.20 10.21 -9.67
N LYS A 421 -10.96 10.22 -8.36
CA LYS A 421 -9.61 10.26 -7.76
C LYS A 421 -9.42 9.20 -6.69
N VAL A 422 -8.16 8.79 -6.52
CA VAL A 422 -7.69 8.07 -5.34
C VAL A 422 -7.64 9.05 -4.16
N LEU A 423 -8.24 8.70 -3.03
CA LEU A 423 -8.25 9.53 -1.84
C LEU A 423 -7.00 9.27 -0.99
N THR A 424 -6.36 10.34 -0.52
CA THR A 424 -5.25 10.25 0.43
C THR A 424 -5.77 9.91 1.84
N PRO A 425 -4.94 9.34 2.74
CA PRO A 425 -5.35 9.13 4.12
C PRO A 425 -5.85 10.39 4.81
N GLN A 426 -5.29 11.57 4.50
CA GLN A 426 -5.76 12.86 5.02
C GLN A 426 -7.16 13.17 4.53
N TRP A 427 -7.40 13.02 3.23
CA TRP A 427 -8.72 13.34 2.67
C TRP A 427 -9.80 12.38 3.18
N VAL A 428 -9.48 11.11 3.39
CA VAL A 428 -10.38 10.13 4.02
C VAL A 428 -10.74 10.57 5.45
N TYR A 429 -9.76 11.05 6.22
CA TYR A 429 -9.99 11.61 7.54
C TYR A 429 -10.86 12.87 7.48
N ASP A 430 -10.60 13.78 6.55
CA ASP A 430 -11.36 15.02 6.40
C ASP A 430 -12.83 14.74 6.06
N ILE A 431 -13.10 13.82 5.12
CA ILE A 431 -14.47 13.38 4.80
C ILE A 431 -15.16 12.81 6.05
N PHE A 432 -14.47 11.94 6.80
CA PHE A 432 -15.01 11.39 8.05
C PHE A 432 -15.28 12.48 9.08
N TYR A 433 -14.33 13.40 9.28
CA TYR A 433 -14.39 14.46 10.26
C TYR A 433 -15.53 15.44 9.94
N GLU A 434 -15.62 15.93 8.71
CA GLU A 434 -16.66 16.86 8.27
C GLU A 434 -18.07 16.26 8.40
N ASN A 435 -18.23 14.96 8.13
CA ASN A 435 -19.55 14.34 8.10
C ASN A 435 -19.99 13.76 9.46
N TYR A 436 -19.04 13.33 10.30
CA TYR A 436 -19.35 12.61 11.53
C TYR A 436 -18.85 13.29 12.79
N VAL A 437 -17.95 14.29 12.71
CA VAL A 437 -17.44 15.00 13.89
C VAL A 437 -17.87 16.47 13.89
N ASP A 438 -17.71 17.19 12.79
CA ASP A 438 -17.97 18.64 12.74
C ASP A 438 -19.36 19.01 12.19
N ASN A 439 -20.20 18.02 11.88
CA ASN A 439 -21.51 18.25 11.27
C ASN A 439 -22.57 18.68 12.29
N MET A 440 -22.47 19.94 12.77
CA MET A 440 -23.42 20.57 13.70
C MET A 440 -23.96 21.93 13.21
N PRO A 441 -24.59 22.00 12.02
CA PRO A 441 -24.97 23.29 11.42
C PRO A 441 -26.10 24.02 12.15
N LEU A 442 -26.88 23.34 13.00
CA LEU A 442 -28.11 23.89 13.58
C LEU A 442 -27.95 24.23 15.06
N PHE A 443 -27.27 23.37 15.81
CA PHE A 443 -27.03 23.62 17.22
C PHE A 443 -25.81 22.89 17.77
N GLN A 444 -25.30 23.43 18.87
CA GLN A 444 -24.28 22.79 19.70
C GLN A 444 -24.62 22.96 21.18
N ILE A 445 -24.00 22.15 22.04
CA ILE A 445 -24.05 22.34 23.49
C ILE A 445 -22.73 22.97 23.93
N SER A 446 -22.76 24.25 24.29
CA SER A 446 -21.54 24.99 24.65
C SER A 446 -21.10 24.72 26.08
N GLU A 447 -22.05 24.50 26.99
CA GLU A 447 -21.80 24.29 28.41
C GLU A 447 -22.76 23.22 28.94
N CYS A 448 -22.27 22.35 29.82
CA CYS A 448 -23.09 21.36 30.49
C CYS A 448 -22.62 21.13 31.92
N HIS A 449 -23.54 21.27 32.87
CA HIS A 449 -23.32 21.01 34.29
C HIS A 449 -24.19 19.87 34.77
N PHE A 450 -23.61 18.98 35.57
CA PHE A 450 -24.29 17.82 36.12
C PHE A 450 -24.47 17.95 37.63
N LYS A 451 -25.70 17.73 38.10
CA LYS A 451 -26.03 17.64 39.53
C LYS A 451 -26.62 16.27 39.83
N GLN A 452 -26.12 15.62 40.86
CA GLN A 452 -26.62 14.31 41.29
C GLN A 452 -27.73 14.49 42.33
N VAL A 453 -28.98 14.51 41.87
CA VAL A 453 -30.17 14.70 42.71
C VAL A 453 -31.25 13.70 42.29
N ASN A 454 -31.35 12.56 42.98
CA ASN A 454 -32.32 11.50 42.69
C ASN A 454 -32.29 11.06 41.20
N GLY A 455 -31.09 10.80 40.67
CA GLY A 455 -30.76 10.63 39.25
C GLY A 455 -29.66 11.60 38.82
N ILE A 456 -29.40 11.71 37.51
CA ILE A 456 -28.51 12.73 36.96
C ILE A 456 -29.35 13.84 36.35
N MET A 457 -29.20 15.05 36.87
CA MET A 457 -29.76 16.26 36.28
C MET A 457 -28.68 16.95 35.46
N ALA A 458 -28.95 17.20 34.19
CA ALA A 458 -28.10 17.98 33.30
C ALA A 458 -28.72 19.35 33.10
N GLU A 459 -27.92 20.39 33.28
CA GLU A 459 -28.19 21.77 32.90
C GLU A 459 -27.30 22.05 31.69
N ALA A 460 -27.89 22.14 30.49
CA ALA A 460 -27.16 22.27 29.24
C ALA A 460 -27.52 23.60 28.55
N VAL A 461 -26.50 24.31 28.07
CA VAL A 461 -26.66 25.53 27.27
C VAL A 461 -26.64 25.13 25.80
N ILE A 462 -27.81 25.17 25.16
CA ILE A 462 -28.00 24.88 23.75
C ILE A 462 -27.83 26.18 22.97
N ALA A 463 -26.84 26.22 22.07
CA ALA A 463 -26.55 27.34 21.21
C ALA A 463 -27.04 27.06 19.78
N CYS A 464 -27.93 27.90 19.26
CA CYS A 464 -28.45 27.89 17.90
C CYS A 464 -28.10 29.24 17.25
N GLY A 465 -27.02 29.30 16.45
CA GLY A 465 -26.44 30.57 16.03
C GLY A 465 -26.04 31.43 17.24
N ASP A 466 -26.49 32.69 17.26
CA ASP A 466 -26.22 33.61 18.38
C ASP A 466 -27.12 33.38 19.60
N LYS A 467 -28.19 32.58 19.47
CA LYS A 467 -29.14 32.34 20.56
C LYS A 467 -28.61 31.22 21.46
N LYS A 468 -28.44 31.51 22.75
CA LYS A 468 -28.11 30.53 23.79
C LYS A 468 -29.29 30.35 24.72
N THR A 469 -29.73 29.11 24.92
CA THR A 469 -30.84 28.78 25.83
C THR A 469 -30.42 27.70 26.82
N THR A 470 -30.64 27.95 28.10
CA THR A 470 -30.36 26.97 29.16
C THR A 470 -31.56 26.05 29.38
N VAL A 471 -31.34 24.75 29.26
CA VAL A 471 -32.37 23.72 29.43
C VAL A 471 -31.93 22.72 30.48
N THR A 472 -32.83 22.38 31.39
CA THR A 472 -32.56 21.39 32.44
C THR A 472 -33.40 20.15 32.27
N ALA A 473 -32.78 18.96 32.29
CA ALA A 473 -33.48 17.69 32.20
C ALA A 473 -32.86 16.63 33.13
N ASN A 474 -33.69 15.67 33.57
CA ASN A 474 -33.22 14.49 34.30
C ASN A 474 -33.01 13.32 33.34
N GLY A 475 -32.04 12.47 33.63
CA GLY A 475 -31.81 11.21 32.95
C GLY A 475 -31.25 10.14 33.88
N ASN A 476 -31.18 8.91 33.37
CA ASN A 476 -30.61 7.77 34.09
C ASN A 476 -29.07 7.73 34.01
N GLY A 477 -28.47 8.54 33.14
CA GLY A 477 -27.03 8.73 32.97
C GLY A 477 -26.74 10.16 32.48
N ARG A 478 -25.46 10.55 32.41
CA ARG A 478 -25.05 11.90 31.94
C ARG A 478 -25.49 12.16 30.51
N LEU A 479 -25.22 11.21 29.61
CA LEU A 479 -25.61 11.29 28.20
C LEU A 479 -27.13 11.30 28.01
N ASP A 480 -27.86 10.45 28.74
CA ASP A 480 -29.33 10.40 28.70
C ASP A 480 -29.97 11.71 29.23
N ALA A 481 -29.39 12.31 30.28
CA ALA A 481 -29.86 13.59 30.81
C ALA A 481 -29.69 14.70 29.77
N VAL A 482 -28.55 14.75 29.07
CA VAL A 482 -28.33 15.68 27.96
C VAL A 482 -29.23 15.38 26.76
N SER A 483 -29.43 14.12 26.41
CA SER A 483 -30.39 13.75 25.35
C SER A 483 -31.80 14.26 25.66
N ASN A 484 -32.22 14.21 26.92
CA ASN A 484 -33.52 14.71 27.34
C ASN A 484 -33.62 16.25 27.29
N THR A 485 -32.52 17.01 27.50
CA THR A 485 -32.55 18.48 27.30
C THR A 485 -32.78 18.82 25.83
N ILE A 486 -32.09 18.11 24.91
CA ILE A 486 -32.24 18.30 23.46
C ILE A 486 -33.67 17.95 23.00
N LYS A 487 -34.22 16.81 23.47
CA LYS A 487 -35.60 16.40 23.15
C LYS A 487 -36.63 17.43 23.61
N GLN A 488 -36.42 18.01 24.79
CA GLN A 488 -37.30 19.04 25.33
C GLN A 488 -37.22 20.33 24.52
N TYR A 489 -36.00 20.80 24.22
CA TYR A 489 -35.76 22.05 23.48
C TYR A 489 -36.40 22.02 22.09
N PHE A 490 -36.13 20.97 21.32
CA PHE A 490 -36.61 20.86 19.94
C PHE A 490 -37.96 20.16 19.78
N SER A 491 -38.59 19.71 20.87
CA SER A 491 -39.82 18.90 20.83
C SER A 491 -39.71 17.61 20.00
N VAL A 492 -38.52 17.01 19.92
CA VAL A 492 -38.27 15.80 19.13
C VAL A 492 -38.29 14.54 19.99
N SER A 493 -38.51 13.39 19.35
CA SER A 493 -38.45 12.08 19.99
C SER A 493 -37.54 11.14 19.20
N TYR A 494 -36.49 10.66 19.85
CA TYR A 494 -35.55 9.66 19.31
C TYR A 494 -35.05 8.74 20.42
N GLN A 495 -34.49 7.59 20.03
CA GLN A 495 -33.88 6.62 20.94
C GLN A 495 -32.36 6.61 20.76
N LEU A 496 -31.60 6.56 21.85
CA LEU A 496 -30.16 6.24 21.82
C LEU A 496 -30.02 4.74 21.54
N SER A 497 -29.35 4.38 20.45
CA SER A 497 -29.34 3.01 19.91
C SER A 497 -28.01 2.30 20.10
N ASP A 498 -26.91 2.97 19.78
CA ASP A 498 -25.55 2.44 19.97
C ASP A 498 -24.66 3.47 20.66
N TYR A 499 -23.73 2.96 21.47
CA TYR A 499 -22.69 3.72 22.15
C TYR A 499 -21.41 2.90 22.20
N GLU A 500 -20.32 3.42 21.66
CA GLU A 500 -18.98 2.86 21.79
C GLU A 500 -17.99 3.99 22.08
N GLU A 501 -16.94 3.71 22.85
CA GLU A 501 -15.88 4.68 23.16
C GLU A 501 -14.51 3.99 23.27
N HIS A 502 -13.45 4.71 22.92
CA HIS A 502 -12.07 4.30 23.19
C HIS A 502 -11.12 5.50 23.23
N ALA A 503 -9.88 5.26 23.67
CA ALA A 503 -8.81 6.26 23.64
C ALA A 503 -8.08 6.23 22.28
N LEU A 504 -7.85 7.40 21.67
CA LEU A 504 -7.14 7.53 20.39
C LEU A 504 -5.64 7.21 20.52
N THR A 505 -5.04 7.53 21.66
CA THR A 505 -3.61 7.31 21.95
C THR A 505 -3.42 6.72 23.35
N LYS A 506 -2.23 6.18 23.64
CA LYS A 506 -1.88 5.67 24.98
C LYS A 506 -1.26 6.78 25.84
N GLY A 507 -1.75 6.98 27.07
CA GLY A 507 -1.16 7.91 28.05
C GLY A 507 -2.22 8.68 28.86
N SER A 508 -1.80 9.42 29.88
CA SER A 508 -2.71 10.21 30.74
C SER A 508 -3.25 11.50 30.09
N SER A 509 -2.77 11.84 28.89
CA SER A 509 -3.20 12.97 28.06
C SER A 509 -3.89 12.50 26.77
N SER A 510 -4.44 11.30 26.76
CA SER A 510 -5.08 10.71 25.58
C SER A 510 -6.46 11.34 25.31
N LYS A 511 -6.71 11.75 24.07
CA LYS A 511 -8.06 12.13 23.61
C LYS A 511 -8.98 10.92 23.59
N ALA A 512 -10.20 11.10 24.09
CA ALA A 512 -11.28 10.13 23.98
C ALA A 512 -12.03 10.35 22.66
N ILE A 513 -12.46 9.25 22.04
CA ILE A 513 -13.40 9.26 20.92
C ILE A 513 -14.64 8.47 21.31
N ALA A 514 -15.81 9.05 21.07
CA ALA A 514 -17.10 8.46 21.35
C ALA A 514 -17.93 8.39 20.07
N TYR A 515 -18.63 7.27 19.88
CA TYR A 515 -19.53 7.00 18.76
C TYR A 515 -20.94 6.84 19.31
N VAL A 516 -21.85 7.70 18.88
CA VAL A 516 -23.25 7.70 19.32
C VAL A 516 -24.16 7.54 18.10
N SER A 517 -25.10 6.61 18.18
CA SER A 517 -26.18 6.50 17.20
C SER A 517 -27.52 6.79 17.84
N VAL A 518 -28.35 7.56 17.15
CA VAL A 518 -29.75 7.78 17.51
C VAL A 518 -30.68 7.22 16.44
N THR A 519 -31.77 6.59 16.86
CA THR A 519 -32.83 6.13 15.95
C THR A 519 -34.06 7.00 16.06
N CYS A 520 -34.51 7.50 14.90
CA CYS A 520 -35.71 8.30 14.75
C CYS A 520 -36.49 7.77 13.54
N ASN A 521 -37.79 7.48 13.70
CA ASN A 521 -38.65 6.94 12.63
C ASN A 521 -38.11 5.67 11.93
N GLY A 522 -37.32 4.85 12.64
CA GLY A 522 -36.70 3.64 12.09
C GLY A 522 -35.37 3.84 11.37
N GLU A 523 -34.95 5.08 11.14
CA GLU A 523 -33.65 5.44 10.58
C GLU A 523 -32.63 5.71 11.68
N LYS A 524 -31.37 5.34 11.43
CA LYS A 524 -30.26 5.50 12.38
C LYS A 524 -29.34 6.64 11.91
N PHE A 525 -28.94 7.50 12.84
CA PHE A 525 -28.09 8.65 12.59
C PHE A 525 -26.87 8.58 13.51
N TRP A 526 -25.67 8.53 12.93
CA TRP A 526 -24.42 8.47 13.66
C TRP A 526 -23.80 9.85 13.87
N GLY A 527 -23.21 10.03 15.04
CA GLY A 527 -22.33 11.13 15.36
C GLY A 527 -21.12 10.63 16.15
N VAL A 528 -20.02 11.35 15.99
CA VAL A 528 -18.73 11.06 16.61
C VAL A 528 -18.26 12.32 17.31
N GLY A 529 -17.71 12.15 18.50
CA GLY A 529 -17.15 13.26 19.26
C GLY A 529 -15.76 12.91 19.75
N MET A 530 -14.86 13.89 19.67
CA MET A 530 -13.49 13.77 20.11
C MET A 530 -13.20 14.88 21.10
N ASP A 531 -12.74 14.54 22.31
CA ASP A 531 -12.40 15.51 23.36
C ASP A 531 -11.43 14.87 24.37
N ASP A 532 -10.72 15.68 25.14
CA ASP A 532 -9.90 15.20 26.25
C ASP A 532 -10.77 14.65 27.40
N ASP A 533 -12.03 15.08 27.48
CA ASP A 533 -13.04 14.60 28.42
C ASP A 533 -14.04 13.64 27.74
N ILE A 534 -14.11 12.40 28.24
CA ILE A 534 -15.00 11.33 27.74
C ILE A 534 -16.47 11.78 27.68
N ILE A 535 -16.93 12.57 28.66
CA ILE A 535 -18.30 13.08 28.70
C ILE A 535 -18.52 14.15 27.63
N LYS A 536 -17.55 15.05 27.42
CA LYS A 536 -17.65 16.04 26.34
C LYS A 536 -17.63 15.37 24.97
N ALA A 537 -16.76 14.39 24.75
CA ALA A 537 -16.74 13.57 23.54
C ALA A 537 -18.12 12.92 23.30
N SER A 538 -18.73 12.35 24.34
CA SER A 538 -20.06 11.75 24.25
C SER A 538 -21.18 12.76 23.92
N ILE A 539 -21.16 13.94 24.55
CA ILE A 539 -22.14 15.01 24.29
C ILE A 539 -21.99 15.52 22.86
N HIS A 540 -20.75 15.70 22.40
CA HIS A 540 -20.44 16.15 21.06
C HIS A 540 -20.95 15.13 20.03
N ALA A 541 -20.65 13.84 20.20
CA ALA A 541 -21.16 12.77 19.35
C ALA A 541 -22.69 12.78 19.27
N LEU A 542 -23.37 12.98 20.40
CA LEU A 542 -24.83 13.10 20.45
C LEU A 542 -25.32 14.34 19.68
N CYS A 543 -24.69 15.51 19.85
CA CYS A 543 -25.03 16.72 19.10
C CYS A 543 -24.94 16.48 17.59
N VAL A 544 -23.84 15.88 17.09
CA VAL A 544 -23.69 15.57 15.66
C VAL A 544 -24.81 14.64 15.18
N SER A 545 -25.09 13.57 15.92
CA SER A 545 -26.14 12.61 15.56
C SER A 545 -27.53 13.26 15.47
N VAL A 546 -27.84 14.20 16.37
CA VAL A 546 -29.15 14.84 16.45
C VAL A 546 -29.30 15.99 15.45
N ASN A 547 -28.21 16.69 15.10
CA ASN A 547 -28.22 17.70 14.02
C ASN A 547 -28.65 17.10 12.67
N LYS A 548 -28.47 15.80 12.47
CA LYS A 548 -28.88 15.07 11.26
C LYS A 548 -30.37 14.69 11.21
N LEU A 549 -31.12 14.89 12.30
CA LEU A 549 -32.53 14.51 12.32
C LEU A 549 -33.38 15.42 11.41
N PRO A 550 -34.26 14.86 10.55
CA PRO A 550 -35.11 15.67 9.67
C PRO A 550 -35.98 16.69 10.40
N GLN A 551 -36.46 16.32 11.60
CA GLN A 551 -37.27 17.18 12.47
C GLN A 551 -36.52 18.41 12.99
N ILE A 552 -35.19 18.32 13.10
CA ILE A 552 -34.32 19.43 13.51
C ILE A 552 -33.98 20.28 12.28
N GLN A 553 -33.72 19.63 11.13
CA GLN A 553 -33.41 20.29 9.86
C GLN A 553 -34.58 21.11 9.28
N SER A 554 -35.84 20.68 9.50
CA SER A 554 -37.02 21.35 8.95
C SER A 554 -37.45 22.63 9.70
N ASN A 555 -36.68 23.06 10.71
CA ASN A 555 -36.69 24.37 11.37
C ASN A 555 -38.05 25.11 11.51
N GLU A 556 -39.06 24.45 12.08
CA GLU A 556 -40.30 25.11 12.55
C GLU A 556 -40.47 25.11 14.08
N ALA A 557 -39.57 24.48 14.84
CA ALA A 557 -39.74 24.30 16.27
C ALA A 557 -38.88 25.25 17.12
N TYR A 558 -38.98 26.57 16.90
CA TYR A 558 -38.59 27.53 17.94
C TYR A 558 -39.69 27.54 19.01
N GLN A 559 -39.51 26.72 20.05
CA GLN A 559 -40.33 26.86 21.25
C GLN A 559 -40.13 28.27 21.83
N ASP A 560 -41.24 28.90 22.17
CA ASP A 560 -41.30 30.21 22.80
C ASP A 560 -40.43 30.23 24.07
N GLU A 561 -39.49 31.16 24.15
CA GLU A 561 -38.50 31.25 25.23
C GLU A 561 -39.16 31.32 26.61
N ARG A 562 -40.28 32.05 26.68
CA ARG A 562 -41.12 32.11 27.88
C ARG A 562 -41.72 30.76 28.24
N MET A 563 -42.07 29.93 27.25
CA MET A 563 -42.57 28.57 27.50
C MET A 563 -41.48 27.67 28.08
N MET A 564 -40.22 27.80 27.63
CA MET A 564 -39.12 27.03 28.20
C MET A 564 -38.82 27.43 29.64
N GLU A 565 -38.83 28.71 29.96
CA GLU A 565 -38.66 29.18 31.33
C GLU A 565 -39.77 28.63 32.23
N ILE A 566 -41.03 28.67 31.76
CA ILE A 566 -42.17 28.07 32.47
C ILE A 566 -41.96 26.57 32.71
N LEU A 567 -41.54 25.81 31.70
CA LEU A 567 -41.28 24.37 31.85
C LEU A 567 -40.12 24.09 32.81
N ASN A 568 -39.03 24.85 32.74
CA ASN A 568 -37.88 24.74 33.65
C ASN A 568 -38.31 25.02 35.10
N TYR A 569 -39.10 26.08 35.33
CA TYR A 569 -39.60 26.41 36.66
C TYR A 569 -40.53 25.32 37.23
N ILE A 570 -41.45 24.80 36.41
CA ILE A 570 -42.32 23.67 36.79
C ILE A 570 -41.47 22.45 37.14
N GLN A 571 -40.43 22.17 36.34
CA GLN A 571 -39.58 21.01 36.56
C GLN A 571 -38.66 21.16 37.78
N ALA A 572 -38.22 22.37 38.13
CA ALA A 572 -37.45 22.61 39.35
C ALA A 572 -38.31 22.45 40.61
N ASN A 573 -39.59 22.81 40.54
CA ASN A 573 -40.49 22.89 41.71
C ASN A 573 -41.61 21.82 41.70
N TYR A 574 -41.49 20.78 40.87
CA TYR A 574 -42.55 19.80 40.58
C TYR A 574 -43.18 19.10 41.79
N GLN A 575 -42.52 19.06 42.95
CA GLN A 575 -42.99 18.35 44.15
C GLN A 575 -44.22 19.01 44.78
N ALA A 576 -44.28 20.34 44.84
CA ALA A 576 -45.32 21.07 45.57
C ALA A 576 -45.90 22.29 44.82
N ILE A 577 -45.74 22.34 43.50
CA ILE A 577 -46.19 23.47 42.67
C ILE A 577 -47.66 23.37 42.24
N ALA A 578 -48.36 24.50 42.27
CA ALA A 578 -49.67 24.77 41.70
C ALA A 578 -49.59 25.79 40.55
N LEU A 579 -50.66 25.91 39.75
CA LEU A 579 -50.69 26.85 38.62
C LEU A 579 -50.52 28.31 39.08
N GLY A 580 -51.08 28.65 40.25
CA GLY A 580 -50.95 29.97 40.87
C GLY A 580 -49.50 30.35 41.17
N ASP A 581 -48.68 29.41 41.65
CA ASP A 581 -47.26 29.67 41.94
C ASP A 581 -46.47 30.00 40.68
N VAL A 582 -46.78 29.33 39.56
CA VAL A 582 -46.18 29.63 38.25
C VAL A 582 -46.69 30.98 37.74
N ALA A 583 -47.98 31.27 37.86
CA ALA A 583 -48.57 32.52 37.43
C ALA A 583 -47.96 33.72 38.18
N GLU A 584 -47.76 33.59 39.49
CA GLU A 584 -47.10 34.59 40.33
C GLU A 584 -45.63 34.79 39.92
N HIS A 585 -44.87 33.70 39.74
CA HIS A 585 -43.45 33.76 39.38
C HIS A 585 -43.22 34.45 38.02
N PHE A 586 -44.10 34.24 37.05
CA PHE A 586 -43.99 34.83 35.71
C PHE A 586 -44.80 36.13 35.54
N HIS A 587 -45.41 36.65 36.61
CA HIS A 587 -46.27 37.83 36.60
C HIS A 587 -47.42 37.76 35.57
N LEU A 588 -48.06 36.59 35.47
CA LEU A 588 -49.18 36.30 34.55
C LEU A 588 -50.47 36.03 35.35
N SER A 589 -51.62 36.16 34.70
CA SER A 589 -52.88 35.67 35.28
C SER A 589 -53.01 34.16 35.04
N GLU A 590 -53.58 33.41 35.99
CA GLU A 590 -53.81 31.97 35.83
C GLU A 590 -54.59 31.61 34.55
N PRO A 591 -55.66 32.33 34.15
CA PRO A 591 -56.37 32.04 32.90
C PRO A 591 -55.50 32.21 31.66
N TYR A 592 -54.65 33.25 31.64
CA TYR A 592 -53.72 33.48 30.54
C TYR A 592 -52.65 32.39 30.50
N LEU A 593 -52.03 32.06 31.63
CA LEU A 593 -51.00 31.03 31.71
C LEU A 593 -51.54 29.65 31.31
N SER A 594 -52.73 29.26 31.78
CA SER A 594 -53.34 27.99 31.39
C SER A 594 -53.61 27.93 29.88
N LYS A 595 -54.15 29.01 29.30
CA LYS A 595 -54.39 29.11 27.86
C LYS A 595 -53.08 29.05 27.08
N TYR A 596 -52.07 29.81 27.51
CA TYR A 596 -50.76 29.89 26.89
C TYR A 596 -50.03 28.53 26.91
N ILE A 597 -50.03 27.82 28.04
CA ILE A 597 -49.48 26.46 28.15
C ILE A 597 -50.19 25.51 27.18
N HIS A 598 -51.51 25.58 27.08
CA HIS A 598 -52.28 24.71 26.20
C HIS A 598 -52.02 25.00 24.72
N GLU A 599 -52.02 26.26 24.31
CA GLU A 599 -51.74 26.69 22.93
C GLU A 599 -50.33 26.33 22.48
N LYS A 600 -49.33 26.44 23.37
CA LYS A 600 -47.92 26.21 23.03
C LYS A 600 -47.47 24.77 23.15
N SER A 601 -48.06 23.98 24.07
CA SER A 601 -47.60 22.60 24.35
C SER A 601 -48.62 21.51 23.99
N GLY A 602 -49.85 21.89 23.64
CA GLY A 602 -50.98 20.96 23.44
C GLY A 602 -51.44 20.25 24.70
N LYS A 603 -50.94 20.63 25.89
CA LYS A 603 -51.19 19.95 27.18
C LYS A 603 -51.66 20.95 28.23
N THR A 604 -52.35 20.48 29.25
CA THR A 604 -52.67 21.32 30.43
C THR A 604 -51.47 21.35 31.39
N PHE A 605 -51.42 22.35 32.27
CA PHE A 605 -50.45 22.37 33.39
C PHE A 605 -50.49 21.06 34.20
N GLY A 606 -51.68 20.56 34.49
CA GLY A 606 -51.87 19.28 35.19
C GLY A 606 -51.27 18.10 34.45
N ASP A 607 -51.45 18.02 33.12
CA ASP A 607 -50.84 16.96 32.30
C ASP A 607 -49.31 17.03 32.31
N ILE A 608 -48.74 18.23 32.22
CA ILE A 608 -47.29 18.46 32.28
C ILE A 608 -46.74 17.99 33.63
N LEU A 609 -47.37 18.44 34.72
CA LEU A 609 -46.96 18.10 36.08
C LEU A 609 -47.07 16.60 36.34
N ILE A 610 -48.16 15.95 35.92
CA ILE A 610 -48.32 14.50 36.00
C ILE A 610 -47.18 13.79 35.27
N ASN A 611 -46.86 14.19 34.03
CA ASN A 611 -45.80 13.55 33.25
C ASN A 611 -44.43 13.69 33.91
N ILE A 612 -44.09 14.87 34.45
CA ILE A 612 -42.83 15.12 35.17
C ILE A 612 -42.74 14.22 36.41
N ARG A 613 -43.79 14.22 37.25
CA ARG A 613 -43.84 13.43 38.48
C ARG A 613 -43.73 11.92 38.20
N LEU A 614 -44.43 11.43 37.17
CA LEU A 614 -44.38 10.01 36.80
C LEU A 614 -43.03 9.60 36.20
N LYS A 615 -42.38 10.47 35.39
CA LYS A 615 -41.01 10.21 34.91
C LYS A 615 -40.03 10.08 36.08
N LYS A 616 -40.07 11.01 37.05
CA LYS A 616 -39.22 10.96 38.25
C LYS A 616 -39.54 9.74 39.12
N ALA A 617 -40.82 9.39 39.24
CA ALA A 617 -41.23 8.19 39.96
C ALA A 617 -40.68 6.92 39.31
N LYS A 618 -40.71 6.82 37.98
CA LYS A 618 -40.12 5.70 37.24
C LYS A 618 -38.62 5.56 37.52
N THR A 619 -37.87 6.67 37.52
CA THR A 619 -36.45 6.68 37.87
C THR A 619 -36.20 6.21 39.31
N LEU A 620 -36.97 6.72 40.28
CA LEU A 620 -36.85 6.32 41.69
C LEU A 620 -37.25 4.87 41.94
N LEU A 621 -38.22 4.33 41.19
CA LEU A 621 -38.66 2.94 41.28
C LEU A 621 -37.62 1.96 40.71
N ARG A 622 -36.87 2.36 39.69
CA ARG A 622 -35.85 1.54 39.02
C ARG A 622 -34.49 1.56 39.73
N ASN A 623 -34.10 2.71 40.27
CA ASN A 623 -32.74 2.93 40.75
C ASN A 623 -32.64 3.04 42.29
N GLY A 624 -33.75 2.91 43.02
CA GLY A 624 -33.80 3.16 44.46
C GLY A 624 -34.55 2.10 45.26
N ASN A 625 -34.22 2.01 46.56
CA ASN A 625 -34.80 1.04 47.50
C ASN A 625 -36.03 1.59 48.27
N MET A 626 -36.52 2.78 47.93
CA MET A 626 -37.66 3.42 48.61
C MET A 626 -38.92 2.56 48.48
N THR A 627 -39.86 2.56 49.43
CA THR A 627 -41.16 1.90 49.22
C THR A 627 -42.00 2.65 48.18
N VAL A 628 -43.04 2.01 47.62
CA VAL A 628 -43.94 2.68 46.67
C VAL A 628 -44.65 3.87 47.33
N GLU A 629 -44.99 3.79 48.63
CA GLU A 629 -45.51 4.95 49.36
C GLU A 629 -44.49 6.10 49.40
N ASN A 630 -43.23 5.80 49.73
CA ASN A 630 -42.20 6.83 49.82
C ASN A 630 -41.87 7.46 48.47
N VAL A 631 -41.93 6.70 47.38
CA VAL A 631 -41.79 7.25 46.03
C VAL A 631 -42.96 8.17 45.69
N ALA A 632 -44.19 7.79 46.04
CA ALA A 632 -45.37 8.63 45.79
C ALA A 632 -45.24 9.98 46.52
N MET A 633 -44.83 9.97 47.79
CA MET A 633 -44.59 11.20 48.55
C MET A 633 -43.44 12.02 47.94
N ALA A 634 -42.31 11.39 47.60
CA ALA A 634 -41.13 12.08 47.08
C ALA A 634 -41.35 12.75 45.72
N VAL A 635 -42.32 12.28 44.94
CA VAL A 635 -42.70 12.89 43.65
C VAL A 635 -43.93 13.78 43.73
N GLY A 636 -44.40 14.13 44.93
CA GLY A 636 -45.46 15.12 45.12
C GLY A 636 -46.89 14.58 45.08
N TYR A 637 -47.09 13.28 45.35
CA TYR A 637 -48.43 12.70 45.55
C TYR A 637 -48.70 12.47 47.04
N PRO A 638 -49.70 13.14 47.64
CA PRO A 638 -50.04 12.97 49.06
C PRO A 638 -50.73 11.63 49.36
N ASN A 639 -51.25 10.94 48.34
CA ASN A 639 -51.95 9.67 48.48
C ASN A 639 -51.41 8.63 47.47
N VAL A 640 -50.93 7.49 48.00
CA VAL A 640 -50.34 6.40 47.21
C VAL A 640 -51.35 5.68 46.30
N GLU A 641 -52.62 5.59 46.67
CA GLU A 641 -53.68 5.00 45.84
C GLU A 641 -53.93 5.87 44.59
N HIS A 642 -53.96 7.19 44.78
CA HIS A 642 -54.08 8.13 43.67
C HIS A 642 -52.87 8.03 42.73
N PHE A 643 -51.66 7.98 43.28
CA PHE A 643 -50.43 7.77 42.53
C PHE A 643 -50.47 6.44 41.73
N ASN A 644 -50.82 5.32 42.37
CA ASN A 644 -50.90 4.01 41.74
C ASN A 644 -51.87 4.00 40.54
N ARG A 645 -53.04 4.62 40.70
CA ARG A 645 -54.05 4.71 39.64
C ARG A 645 -53.55 5.54 38.45
N ILE A 646 -52.97 6.70 38.70
CA ILE A 646 -52.44 7.59 37.66
C ILE A 646 -51.22 6.96 36.96
N PHE A 647 -50.31 6.35 37.73
CA PHE A 647 -49.13 5.66 37.20
C PHE A 647 -49.55 4.49 36.29
N LYS A 648 -50.48 3.62 36.74
CA LYS A 648 -51.00 2.53 35.92
C LYS A 648 -51.68 3.02 34.64
N LYS A 649 -52.49 4.09 34.75
CA LYS A 649 -53.20 4.68 33.60
C LYS A 649 -52.24 5.23 32.54
N LYS A 650 -51.15 5.90 32.95
CA LYS A 650 -50.22 6.57 32.02
C LYS A 650 -49.06 5.69 31.56
N MET A 651 -48.62 4.73 32.38
CA MET A 651 -47.45 3.88 32.10
C MET A 651 -47.82 2.44 31.67
N GLY A 652 -49.11 2.08 31.69
CA GLY A 652 -49.60 0.74 31.31
C GLY A 652 -49.28 -0.37 32.33
N MET A 653 -48.59 -0.05 33.42
CA MET A 653 -48.16 -1.00 34.46
C MET A 653 -48.21 -0.37 35.85
N THR A 654 -48.31 -1.18 36.89
CA THR A 654 -48.26 -0.70 38.29
C THR A 654 -46.84 -0.30 38.71
N PRO A 655 -46.67 0.60 39.70
CA PRO A 655 -45.35 0.93 40.25
C PRO A 655 -44.53 -0.29 40.72
N VAL A 656 -45.20 -1.29 41.29
CA VAL A 656 -44.57 -2.56 41.72
C VAL A 656 -44.06 -3.36 40.51
N GLN A 657 -44.84 -3.44 39.43
CA GLN A 657 -44.40 -4.07 38.18
C GLN A 657 -43.24 -3.30 37.56
N CYS A 658 -43.27 -1.96 37.59
CA CYS A 658 -42.19 -1.13 37.07
C CYS A 658 -40.86 -1.34 37.82
N ARG A 659 -40.91 -1.59 39.14
CA ARG A 659 -39.73 -1.98 39.94
C ARG A 659 -39.20 -3.36 39.60
N LYS A 660 -40.09 -4.33 39.37
CA LYS A 660 -39.71 -5.71 39.01
C LYS A 660 -39.26 -5.86 37.56
N GLY A 661 -39.56 -4.89 36.70
CA GLY A 661 -39.20 -4.85 35.27
C GLY A 661 -37.74 -4.46 35.02
N GLY A 662 -36.84 -5.27 35.56
CA GLY A 662 -35.48 -5.47 35.08
C GLY A 662 -35.35 -6.89 34.56
N LEU A 663 -35.69 -7.06 33.28
CA LEU A 663 -35.09 -8.04 32.37
C LEU A 663 -34.67 -7.25 31.14
#